data_AF-A0A078L0U2-F1
#
_entry.id   AF-A0A078L0U2-F1
#
_cell.length_a   1.000
_cell.length_b   1.000
_cell.length_c   1.000
_cell.angle_alpha   90.00
_cell.angle_beta   90.00
_cell.angle_gamma   90.00
#
_symmetry.space_group_name_H-M   'P 1'
#
loop_
_entity.id
_entity.type
_entity.pdbx_description
1 polymer ?
#
loop_
_entity_poly.entity_id
_entity_poly.type
_entity_poly.pdbx_seq_one_letter_code
_entity_poly.pdbx_strand_id
1 'polypeptide(L)'
;MATDNKEKIFILDTTLRDGEQAPGATMTITQKIEIAEALDFMGVDIIEAGFAAASAGDFQCIQKIAEHIKNARVCSLARAKSADIESAVQALKSAAQPRIHTFISTSDLHLQHQFKITHEEAIEVIAASVQQARQFCDDVEWSAMDATRSNIDFLARAVETAIKAGAKTINIPDTVGYTTPQEYGHLIKRLKDKVPSIDKIILSVHCHNDLGLAVANSIAAISAGARQVECTINGIGERAGNAALEEIVMAIKTRQDQFPFAMNIDPSHIAAISQLVSAASGFIVQKNKAIVGANAFAHESGIHQDGMLKCRETYEIMRPESIGLTQSTLSMGKHSGRAAFRNKLAALNIDLDEVAFKHLFTQFKELGDQQKEVSDEDIIALAKGQGPKVQQEKGLIWMDGQFIPWNEAQVPILTHGLHYASSVFEGERAYNGKIFKLHEHNKRLHASARALGFKIPYSVAELNEITEELIRRNNLQDAYIRPIAWCGEETMSVASHACKVHVAIAAWPWKSYFSDENTLRKGLKLMWADWIRPSPSTAPVIAKAAGLYMIGSLSKNKAEQAGFHDALMLDYRGFVAECTGANFFMVKNGVIHTPIADCFLNGITRQTVIALAKAHHLPIIERHIYPNEVMSADELFITGSAVEIAPVSQIGQQEFKVGAITQMIIQAYSCLVRGKPFDLADVDQDCLQAAS
;
A
#
# COMPACT_ATOMS: atom_id res chain seq x y z
N MET A 1 -7.82 34.98 -30.00
CA MET A 1 -8.37 33.88 -29.21
C MET A 1 -9.54 33.32 -29.99
N ALA A 2 -9.33 32.27 -30.78
CA ALA A 2 -10.43 31.59 -31.46
C ALA A 2 -11.15 30.74 -30.41
N THR A 3 -12.41 31.07 -30.13
CA THR A 3 -13.30 30.20 -29.35
C THR A 3 -13.53 28.95 -30.18
N ASP A 4 -12.82 27.88 -29.84
CA ASP A 4 -12.84 26.60 -30.54
C ASP A 4 -14.23 25.95 -30.33
N ASN A 5 -15.11 26.08 -31.33
CA ASN A 5 -16.50 25.61 -31.29
C ASN A 5 -16.57 24.09 -31.51
N LYS A 6 -15.83 23.32 -30.70
CA LYS A 6 -15.79 21.85 -30.77
C LYS A 6 -17.06 21.27 -30.19
N GLU A 7 -17.63 20.30 -30.89
CA GLU A 7 -18.78 19.55 -30.42
C GLU A 7 -18.38 18.70 -29.19
N LYS A 8 -19.28 18.58 -28.21
CA LYS A 8 -18.99 17.98 -26.91
C LYS A 8 -19.42 16.51 -26.84
N ILE A 9 -18.60 15.65 -26.23
CA ILE A 9 -19.00 14.32 -25.75
C ILE A 9 -19.27 14.41 -24.24
N PHE A 10 -20.46 13.98 -23.84
CA PHE A 10 -20.85 13.85 -22.43
C PHE A 10 -20.38 12.50 -21.88
N ILE A 11 -19.80 12.51 -20.70
CA ILE A 11 -19.39 11.28 -20.00
C ILE A 11 -20.35 10.99 -18.86
N LEU A 12 -21.00 9.82 -18.93
CA LEU A 12 -21.78 9.26 -17.83
C LEU A 12 -20.95 8.15 -17.17
N ASP A 13 -20.61 8.33 -15.91
CA ASP A 13 -19.98 7.29 -15.09
C ASP A 13 -21.06 6.47 -14.37
N THR A 14 -21.03 5.15 -14.55
CA THR A 14 -21.91 4.20 -13.86
C THR A 14 -21.12 3.24 -12.95
N THR A 15 -19.98 3.70 -12.42
CA THR A 15 -19.15 2.92 -11.50
C THR A 15 -19.92 2.56 -10.23
N LEU A 16 -20.73 3.48 -9.72
CA LEU A 16 -21.50 3.33 -8.47
C LEU A 16 -22.78 2.51 -8.60
N ARG A 17 -23.18 2.16 -9.84
CA ARG A 17 -24.36 1.34 -10.14
C ARG A 17 -23.94 0.07 -10.87
N ASP A 18 -23.57 0.17 -12.15
CA ASP A 18 -23.25 -1.00 -12.96
C ASP A 18 -21.90 -1.62 -12.56
N GLY A 19 -20.94 -0.77 -12.20
CA GLY A 19 -19.63 -1.19 -11.70
C GLY A 19 -19.73 -2.06 -10.45
N GLU A 20 -20.55 -1.64 -9.49
CA GLU A 20 -20.76 -2.36 -8.23
C GLU A 20 -21.47 -3.71 -8.41
N GLN A 21 -22.23 -3.91 -9.49
CA GLN A 21 -22.92 -5.18 -9.75
C GLN A 21 -21.96 -6.35 -10.04
N ALA A 22 -20.67 -6.06 -10.27
CA ALA A 22 -19.66 -7.10 -10.38
C ALA A 22 -19.58 -7.93 -9.08
N PRO A 23 -19.63 -9.27 -9.12
CA PRO A 23 -19.54 -10.10 -7.93
C PRO A 23 -18.26 -9.82 -7.12
N GLY A 24 -18.43 -9.36 -5.88
CA GLY A 24 -17.33 -9.01 -4.98
C GLY A 24 -16.90 -7.53 -5.00
N ALA A 25 -17.49 -6.69 -5.85
CA ALA A 25 -17.17 -5.26 -5.96
C ALA A 25 -18.05 -4.34 -5.06
N THR A 26 -18.75 -4.90 -4.07
CA THR A 26 -19.68 -4.16 -3.21
C THR A 26 -18.98 -3.05 -2.42
N MET A 27 -19.57 -1.85 -2.43
CA MET A 27 -18.98 -0.68 -1.78
C MET A 27 -19.84 -0.22 -0.60
N THR A 28 -19.19 0.33 0.42
CA THR A 28 -19.91 1.02 1.51
C THR A 28 -20.42 2.38 1.04
N ILE A 29 -21.44 2.90 1.72
CA ILE A 29 -22.00 4.23 1.42
C ILE A 29 -20.92 5.33 1.45
N THR A 30 -20.00 5.27 2.43
CA THR A 30 -18.90 6.25 2.54
C THR A 30 -17.97 6.19 1.32
N GLN A 31 -17.56 4.99 0.91
CA GLN A 31 -16.73 4.81 -0.29
C GLN A 31 -17.43 5.31 -1.55
N LYS A 32 -18.73 5.06 -1.69
CA LYS A 32 -19.52 5.57 -2.82
C LYS A 32 -19.56 7.10 -2.86
N ILE A 33 -19.69 7.77 -1.71
CA ILE A 33 -19.66 9.23 -1.63
C ILE A 33 -18.28 9.77 -2.03
N GLU A 34 -17.20 9.19 -1.50
CA GLU A 34 -15.83 9.59 -1.85
C GLU A 34 -15.56 9.45 -3.36
N ILE A 35 -16.00 8.35 -3.97
CA ILE A 35 -15.89 8.14 -5.42
C ILE A 35 -16.74 9.16 -6.17
N ALA A 36 -17.98 9.41 -5.75
CA ALA A 36 -18.85 10.40 -6.39
C ALA A 36 -18.25 11.81 -6.35
N GLU A 37 -17.68 12.22 -5.21
CA GLU A 37 -16.99 13.50 -5.07
C GLU A 37 -15.76 13.59 -5.97
N ALA A 38 -14.99 12.50 -6.09
CA ALA A 38 -13.85 12.43 -7.01
C ALA A 38 -14.28 12.52 -8.49
N LEU A 39 -15.38 11.88 -8.88
CA LEU A 39 -15.96 11.97 -10.22
C LEU A 39 -16.44 13.41 -10.52
N ASP A 40 -17.12 14.05 -9.58
CA ASP A 40 -17.60 15.43 -9.71
C ASP A 40 -16.43 16.41 -9.84
N PHE A 41 -15.39 16.24 -9.02
CA PHE A 41 -14.17 17.03 -9.07
C PHE A 41 -13.39 16.83 -10.37
N MET A 42 -13.36 15.60 -10.89
CA MET A 42 -12.76 15.26 -12.18
C MET A 42 -13.52 15.87 -13.37
N GLY A 43 -14.74 16.38 -13.16
CA GLY A 43 -15.55 17.02 -14.21
C GLY A 43 -16.42 16.04 -15.01
N VAL A 44 -16.75 14.88 -14.44
CA VAL A 44 -17.73 13.95 -15.03
C VAL A 44 -19.08 14.64 -15.20
N ASP A 45 -19.72 14.46 -16.35
CA ASP A 45 -20.95 15.20 -16.66
C ASP A 45 -22.18 14.63 -15.94
N ILE A 46 -22.25 13.30 -15.83
CA ILE A 46 -23.35 12.56 -15.20
C ILE A 46 -22.78 11.42 -14.35
N ILE A 47 -23.25 11.29 -13.11
CA ILE A 47 -22.92 10.19 -12.20
C ILE A 47 -24.18 9.37 -11.95
N GLU A 48 -24.21 8.12 -12.42
CA GLU A 48 -25.26 7.17 -12.11
C GLU A 48 -25.00 6.53 -10.74
N ALA A 49 -25.66 7.09 -9.73
CA ALA A 49 -25.36 6.87 -8.32
C ALA A 49 -25.93 5.54 -7.76
N GLY A 50 -26.81 4.87 -8.50
CA GLY A 50 -27.38 3.59 -8.09
C GLY A 50 -28.75 3.31 -8.70
N PHE A 51 -29.44 2.33 -8.10
CA PHE A 51 -30.82 1.98 -8.43
C PHE A 51 -31.69 2.10 -7.16
N ALA A 52 -32.41 3.21 -7.03
CA ALA A 52 -33.17 3.55 -5.81
C ALA A 52 -34.17 2.47 -5.36
N ALA A 53 -34.79 1.75 -6.29
CA ALA A 53 -35.77 0.70 -5.97
C ALA A 53 -35.15 -0.68 -5.72
N ALA A 54 -33.83 -0.84 -5.85
CA ALA A 54 -33.16 -2.11 -5.62
C ALA A 54 -33.07 -2.45 -4.13
N SER A 55 -32.73 -1.47 -3.28
CA SER A 55 -32.60 -1.66 -1.84
C SER A 55 -32.75 -0.33 -1.07
N ALA A 56 -33.05 -0.41 0.23
CA ALA A 56 -33.03 0.76 1.10
C ALA A 56 -31.63 1.40 1.20
N GLY A 57 -30.57 0.58 1.07
CA GLY A 57 -29.19 1.05 1.03
C GLY A 57 -28.91 1.89 -0.21
N ASP A 58 -29.33 1.45 -1.39
CA ASP A 58 -29.17 2.21 -2.63
C ASP A 58 -29.95 3.51 -2.62
N PHE A 59 -31.21 3.47 -2.13
CA PHE A 59 -32.01 4.67 -1.95
C PHE A 59 -31.29 5.72 -1.10
N GLN A 60 -30.80 5.32 0.08
CA GLN A 60 -30.08 6.21 0.99
C GLN A 60 -28.75 6.69 0.41
N CYS A 61 -28.07 5.85 -0.35
CA CYS A 61 -26.82 6.21 -1.01
C CYS A 61 -27.02 7.29 -2.06
N ILE A 62 -28.00 7.12 -2.96
CA ILE A 62 -28.34 8.11 -3.97
C ILE A 62 -28.74 9.43 -3.32
N GLN A 63 -29.54 9.38 -2.25
CA GLN A 63 -29.93 10.59 -1.51
C GLN A 63 -28.71 11.34 -0.95
N LYS A 64 -27.76 10.63 -0.33
CA LYS A 64 -26.54 11.25 0.19
C LYS A 64 -25.66 11.79 -0.93
N ILE A 65 -25.46 11.05 -2.02
CA ILE A 65 -24.70 11.54 -3.17
C ILE A 65 -25.35 12.81 -3.74
N ALA A 66 -26.67 12.81 -3.91
CA ALA A 66 -27.42 13.97 -4.36
C ALA A 66 -27.22 15.22 -3.49
N GLU A 67 -27.03 15.06 -2.18
CA GLU A 67 -26.74 16.16 -1.25
C GLU A 67 -25.31 16.71 -1.40
N HIS A 68 -24.34 15.87 -1.77
CA HIS A 68 -22.91 16.24 -1.81
C HIS A 68 -22.49 16.79 -3.19
N ILE A 69 -22.97 16.19 -4.28
CA ILE A 69 -22.56 16.53 -5.65
C ILE A 69 -23.14 17.86 -6.10
N LYS A 70 -22.28 18.73 -6.68
CA LYS A 70 -22.66 20.10 -7.05
C LYS A 70 -22.64 20.36 -8.55
N ASN A 71 -21.71 19.76 -9.29
CA ASN A 71 -21.49 20.11 -10.70
C ASN A 71 -22.12 19.09 -11.66
N ALA A 72 -21.89 17.80 -11.41
CA ALA A 72 -22.41 16.69 -12.20
C ALA A 72 -23.91 16.50 -12.00
N ARG A 73 -24.56 15.94 -13.03
CA ARG A 73 -25.93 15.45 -12.90
C ARG A 73 -25.93 14.16 -12.11
N VAL A 74 -26.80 14.05 -11.11
CA VAL A 74 -26.96 12.82 -10.34
C VAL A 74 -28.10 12.01 -10.95
N CYS A 75 -27.78 10.81 -11.41
CA CYS A 75 -28.69 9.91 -12.09
C CYS A 75 -29.08 8.73 -11.18
N SER A 76 -30.37 8.36 -11.20
CA SER A 76 -30.87 7.13 -10.61
C SER A 76 -31.53 6.27 -11.69
N LEU A 77 -31.16 4.99 -11.74
CA LEU A 77 -31.80 4.00 -12.59
C LEU A 77 -33.17 3.62 -12.01
N ALA A 78 -34.17 3.45 -12.87
CA ALA A 78 -35.49 2.96 -12.50
C ALA A 78 -36.05 2.03 -13.59
N ARG A 79 -36.58 0.86 -13.21
CA ARG A 79 -37.36 0.04 -14.15
C ARG A 79 -38.59 0.83 -14.62
N ALA A 80 -39.15 0.47 -15.77
CA ALA A 80 -40.40 1.03 -16.30
C ALA A 80 -41.65 0.62 -15.45
N LYS A 81 -41.64 0.97 -14.17
CA LYS A 81 -42.70 0.76 -13.19
C LYS A 81 -42.88 2.02 -12.38
N SER A 82 -44.13 2.40 -12.11
CA SER A 82 -44.44 3.66 -11.42
C SER A 82 -43.79 3.79 -10.05
N ALA A 83 -43.82 2.75 -9.23
CA ALA A 83 -43.20 2.76 -7.90
C ALA A 83 -41.66 2.95 -7.95
N ASP A 84 -40.99 2.40 -8.97
CA ASP A 84 -39.54 2.53 -9.13
C ASP A 84 -39.16 3.95 -9.56
N ILE A 85 -39.94 4.56 -10.45
CA ILE A 85 -39.76 5.95 -10.89
C ILE A 85 -40.00 6.90 -9.70
N GLU A 86 -41.06 6.70 -8.93
CA GLU A 86 -41.35 7.49 -7.72
C GLU A 86 -40.23 7.37 -6.69
N SER A 87 -39.66 6.17 -6.51
CA SER A 87 -38.51 5.95 -5.64
C SER A 87 -37.29 6.74 -6.11
N ALA A 88 -36.98 6.71 -7.41
CA ALA A 88 -35.89 7.51 -7.98
C ALA A 88 -36.10 9.02 -7.77
N VAL A 89 -37.32 9.52 -7.96
CA VAL A 89 -37.68 10.93 -7.71
C VAL A 89 -37.41 11.33 -6.26
N GLN A 90 -37.81 10.50 -5.30
CA GLN A 90 -37.58 10.80 -3.88
C GLN A 90 -36.10 10.77 -3.51
N ALA A 91 -35.35 9.79 -4.02
CA ALA A 91 -33.90 9.69 -3.77
C ALA A 91 -33.13 10.89 -4.35
N LEU A 92 -33.56 11.41 -5.51
CA LEU A 92 -32.91 12.53 -6.19
C LEU A 92 -33.38 13.92 -5.74
N LYS A 93 -34.27 14.01 -4.74
CA LYS A 93 -34.92 15.27 -4.34
C LYS A 93 -33.94 16.40 -4.00
N SER A 94 -32.78 16.06 -3.44
CA SER A 94 -31.75 17.03 -3.04
C SER A 94 -30.73 17.34 -4.15
N ALA A 95 -30.79 16.66 -5.30
CA ALA A 95 -29.81 16.81 -6.37
C ALA A 95 -29.93 18.19 -7.02
N ALA A 96 -28.79 18.85 -7.23
CA ALA A 96 -28.77 20.14 -7.94
C ALA A 96 -29.26 20.00 -9.39
N GLN A 97 -28.91 18.88 -10.05
CA GLN A 97 -29.34 18.53 -11.40
C GLN A 97 -29.71 17.05 -11.45
N PRO A 98 -30.97 16.67 -11.16
CA PRO A 98 -31.40 15.28 -11.18
C PRO A 98 -31.55 14.76 -12.61
N ARG A 99 -31.25 13.48 -12.83
CA ARG A 99 -31.62 12.72 -14.03
C ARG A 99 -32.31 11.42 -13.63
N ILE A 100 -33.39 11.06 -14.32
CA ILE A 100 -34.00 9.74 -14.20
C ILE A 100 -33.67 8.94 -15.44
N HIS A 101 -33.06 7.77 -15.24
CA HIS A 101 -32.77 6.82 -16.30
C HIS A 101 -33.75 5.65 -16.20
N THR A 102 -34.63 5.51 -17.19
CA THR A 102 -35.55 4.36 -17.26
C THR A 102 -35.31 3.49 -18.49
N PHE A 103 -35.76 2.23 -18.44
CA PHE A 103 -35.42 1.27 -19.47
C PHE A 103 -36.45 0.17 -19.61
N ILE A 104 -36.48 -0.45 -20.79
CA ILE A 104 -37.10 -1.74 -21.04
C ILE A 104 -36.28 -2.48 -22.10
N SER A 105 -36.33 -3.82 -22.09
CA SER A 105 -35.69 -4.59 -23.16
C SER A 105 -36.43 -4.44 -24.49
N THR A 106 -35.69 -4.45 -25.59
CA THR A 106 -36.25 -4.29 -26.95
C THR A 106 -36.00 -5.49 -27.85
N SER A 107 -35.20 -6.47 -27.42
CA SER A 107 -34.96 -7.67 -28.19
C SER A 107 -36.12 -8.66 -28.10
N ASP A 108 -36.38 -9.37 -29.19
CA ASP A 108 -37.44 -10.38 -29.23
C ASP A 108 -37.23 -11.46 -28.15
N LEU A 109 -35.97 -11.82 -27.89
CA LEU A 109 -35.61 -12.80 -26.87
C LEU A 109 -36.07 -12.36 -25.48
N HIS A 110 -35.75 -11.13 -25.07
CA HIS A 110 -36.15 -10.63 -23.75
C HIS A 110 -37.65 -10.38 -23.66
N LEU A 111 -38.27 -9.81 -24.70
CA LEU A 111 -39.71 -9.55 -24.71
C LEU A 111 -40.52 -10.84 -24.60
N GLN A 112 -40.12 -11.91 -25.31
CA GLN A 112 -40.81 -13.20 -25.28
C GLN A 112 -40.54 -13.99 -24.00
N HIS A 113 -39.28 -14.07 -23.56
CA HIS A 113 -38.90 -15.02 -22.50
C HIS A 113 -38.79 -14.40 -21.10
N GLN A 114 -38.42 -13.12 -21.00
CA GLN A 114 -38.23 -12.45 -19.71
C GLN A 114 -39.46 -11.62 -19.32
N PHE A 115 -39.92 -10.74 -20.21
CA PHE A 115 -41.04 -9.83 -19.92
C PHE A 115 -42.40 -10.43 -20.26
N LYS A 116 -42.45 -11.34 -21.24
CA LYS A 116 -43.68 -11.98 -21.74
C LYS A 116 -44.72 -10.96 -22.22
N ILE A 117 -44.26 -9.96 -22.98
CA ILE A 117 -45.10 -8.90 -23.57
C ILE A 117 -44.84 -8.81 -25.07
N THR A 118 -45.82 -8.29 -25.79
CA THR A 118 -45.76 -7.98 -27.22
C THR A 118 -44.99 -6.69 -27.49
N HIS A 119 -44.65 -6.45 -28.77
CA HIS A 119 -44.05 -5.19 -29.20
C HIS A 119 -44.95 -3.99 -28.89
N GLU A 120 -46.25 -4.11 -29.11
CA GLU A 120 -47.24 -3.05 -28.86
C GLU A 120 -47.36 -2.72 -27.37
N GLU A 121 -47.44 -3.73 -26.50
CA GLU A 121 -47.42 -3.54 -25.05
C GLU A 121 -46.11 -2.89 -24.59
N ALA A 122 -44.97 -3.27 -25.17
CA ALA A 122 -43.69 -2.64 -24.86
C ALA A 122 -43.69 -1.14 -25.23
N ILE A 123 -44.27 -0.76 -26.37
CA ILE A 123 -44.42 0.65 -26.80
C ILE A 123 -45.28 1.44 -25.81
N GLU A 124 -46.38 0.86 -25.32
CA GLU A 124 -47.23 1.50 -24.30
C GLU A 124 -46.47 1.71 -22.99
N VAL A 125 -45.71 0.71 -22.54
CA VAL A 125 -44.88 0.80 -21.32
C VAL A 125 -43.78 1.85 -21.47
N ILE A 126 -43.14 1.95 -22.64
CA ILE A 126 -42.16 3.00 -22.94
C ILE A 126 -42.79 4.38 -22.81
N ALA A 127 -43.92 4.59 -23.49
CA ALA A 127 -44.61 5.88 -23.47
C ALA A 127 -45.01 6.28 -22.04
N ALA A 128 -45.63 5.36 -21.29
CA ALA A 128 -46.10 5.61 -19.93
C ALA A 128 -44.96 5.90 -18.95
N SER A 129 -43.90 5.09 -18.96
CA SER A 129 -42.77 5.24 -18.04
C SER A 129 -41.99 6.53 -18.29
N VAL A 130 -41.69 6.86 -19.55
CA VAL A 130 -41.00 8.10 -19.89
C VAL A 130 -41.87 9.32 -19.56
N GLN A 131 -43.16 9.31 -19.90
CA GLN A 131 -44.08 10.40 -19.56
C GLN A 131 -44.16 10.62 -18.05
N GLN A 132 -44.25 9.55 -17.27
CA GLN A 132 -44.27 9.64 -15.81
C GLN A 132 -42.97 10.27 -15.27
N ALA A 133 -41.80 9.77 -15.70
CA ALA A 133 -40.52 10.34 -15.28
C ALA A 133 -40.43 11.84 -15.65
N ARG A 134 -40.99 12.21 -16.80
CA ARG A 134 -41.02 13.60 -17.30
C ARG A 134 -41.90 14.56 -16.51
N GLN A 135 -42.88 14.05 -15.76
CA GLN A 135 -43.67 14.86 -14.84
C GLN A 135 -42.85 15.34 -13.63
N PHE A 136 -41.80 14.61 -13.25
CA PHE A 136 -41.01 14.88 -12.05
C PHE A 136 -39.61 15.40 -12.33
N CYS A 137 -39.01 15.01 -13.46
CA CYS A 137 -37.63 15.32 -13.77
C CYS A 137 -37.48 15.86 -15.18
N ASP A 138 -36.65 16.91 -15.30
CA ASP A 138 -36.48 17.61 -16.55
C ASP A 138 -35.46 16.98 -17.52
N ASP A 139 -34.66 16.06 -17.02
CA ASP A 139 -33.66 15.30 -17.75
C ASP A 139 -33.99 13.82 -17.60
N VAL A 140 -34.56 13.24 -18.65
CA VAL A 140 -34.95 11.83 -18.68
C VAL A 140 -34.17 11.13 -19.79
N GLU A 141 -33.49 10.08 -19.37
CA GLU A 141 -32.78 9.15 -20.25
C GLU A 141 -33.57 7.85 -20.36
N TRP A 142 -33.66 7.33 -21.58
CA TRP A 142 -34.30 6.06 -21.84
C TRP A 142 -33.37 5.08 -22.55
N SER A 143 -33.22 3.87 -21.99
CA SER A 143 -32.44 2.78 -22.58
C SER A 143 -33.30 1.73 -23.28
N ALA A 144 -32.90 1.41 -24.50
CA ALA A 144 -33.35 0.21 -25.20
C ALA A 144 -32.47 -1.00 -24.80
N MET A 145 -32.72 -1.60 -23.63
CA MET A 145 -31.91 -2.73 -23.16
C MET A 145 -31.88 -3.84 -24.22
N ASP A 146 -30.69 -4.43 -24.42
CA ASP A 146 -30.41 -5.45 -25.43
C ASP A 146 -30.60 -5.00 -26.89
N ALA A 147 -30.43 -3.70 -27.17
CA ALA A 147 -30.66 -3.09 -28.48
C ALA A 147 -29.89 -3.76 -29.64
N THR A 148 -28.68 -4.26 -29.39
CA THR A 148 -27.84 -4.87 -30.42
C THR A 148 -28.42 -6.16 -31.01
N ARG A 149 -29.37 -6.78 -30.31
CA ARG A 149 -30.09 -7.99 -30.76
C ARG A 149 -31.54 -7.71 -31.18
N SER A 150 -31.95 -6.45 -31.18
CA SER A 150 -33.33 -6.06 -31.50
C SER A 150 -33.56 -5.97 -33.00
N ASN A 151 -34.80 -6.27 -33.42
CA ASN A 151 -35.22 -5.93 -34.77
C ASN A 151 -35.14 -4.41 -34.97
N ILE A 152 -34.42 -3.97 -36.01
CA ILE A 152 -34.12 -2.56 -36.25
C ILE A 152 -35.37 -1.67 -36.42
N ASP A 153 -36.44 -2.20 -37.03
CA ASP A 153 -37.65 -1.42 -37.28
C ASP A 153 -38.46 -1.25 -35.98
N PHE A 154 -38.51 -2.29 -35.16
CA PHE A 154 -39.09 -2.20 -33.82
C PHE A 154 -38.26 -1.28 -32.92
N LEU A 155 -36.92 -1.41 -32.93
CA LEU A 155 -36.03 -0.55 -32.16
C LEU A 155 -36.21 0.93 -32.54
N ALA A 156 -36.29 1.25 -33.83
CA ALA A 156 -36.57 2.62 -34.28
C ALA A 156 -37.93 3.15 -33.80
N ARG A 157 -38.98 2.30 -33.82
CA ARG A 157 -40.31 2.65 -33.25
C ARG A 157 -40.25 2.88 -31.74
N ALA A 158 -39.50 2.06 -31.00
CA ALA A 158 -39.33 2.18 -29.56
C ALA A 158 -38.60 3.48 -29.20
N VAL A 159 -37.51 3.79 -29.90
CA VAL A 159 -36.77 5.05 -29.75
C VAL A 159 -37.65 6.26 -30.07
N GLU A 160 -38.36 6.26 -31.21
CA GLU A 160 -39.25 7.38 -31.57
C GLU A 160 -40.37 7.58 -30.54
N THR A 161 -40.90 6.50 -29.97
CA THR A 161 -41.90 6.56 -28.88
C THR A 161 -41.30 7.21 -27.63
N ALA A 162 -40.11 6.80 -27.20
CA ALA A 162 -39.43 7.39 -26.04
C ALA A 162 -39.14 8.88 -26.24
N ILE A 163 -38.69 9.29 -27.43
CA ILE A 163 -38.46 10.70 -27.77
C ILE A 163 -39.77 11.50 -27.69
N LYS A 164 -40.85 11.00 -28.28
CA LYS A 164 -42.17 11.66 -28.24
C LYS A 164 -42.76 11.72 -26.83
N ALA A 165 -42.46 10.75 -25.98
CA ALA A 165 -42.85 10.73 -24.58
C ALA A 165 -42.05 11.72 -23.73
N GLY A 166 -40.92 12.24 -24.25
CA GLY A 166 -40.17 13.35 -23.67
C GLY A 166 -38.74 13.02 -23.25
N ALA A 167 -38.22 11.82 -23.56
CA ALA A 167 -36.81 11.51 -23.31
C ALA A 167 -35.90 12.49 -24.07
N LYS A 168 -34.92 13.06 -23.37
CA LYS A 168 -33.92 13.97 -23.96
C LYS A 168 -32.62 13.26 -24.31
N THR A 169 -32.40 12.09 -23.73
CA THR A 169 -31.27 11.21 -24.01
C THR A 169 -31.80 9.81 -24.31
N ILE A 170 -31.31 9.19 -25.37
CA ILE A 170 -31.62 7.80 -25.74
C ILE A 170 -30.33 7.00 -25.66
N ASN A 171 -30.31 5.97 -24.82
CA ASN A 171 -29.18 5.07 -24.71
C ASN A 171 -29.43 3.78 -25.51
N ILE A 172 -28.43 3.39 -26.31
CA ILE A 172 -28.44 2.19 -27.15
C ILE A 172 -27.36 1.22 -26.63
N PRO A 173 -27.65 0.37 -25.63
CA PRO A 173 -26.63 -0.47 -25.02
C PRO A 173 -26.24 -1.69 -25.88
N ASP A 174 -24.95 -2.02 -25.91
CA ASP A 174 -24.46 -3.36 -26.23
C ASP A 174 -24.43 -4.20 -24.94
N THR A 175 -25.63 -4.60 -24.48
CA THR A 175 -25.84 -5.23 -23.17
C THR A 175 -25.01 -6.49 -22.96
N VAL A 176 -24.77 -7.27 -24.02
CA VAL A 176 -23.99 -8.52 -23.95
C VAL A 176 -22.52 -8.29 -24.33
N GLY A 177 -22.15 -7.17 -24.95
CA GLY A 177 -20.74 -6.84 -25.19
C GLY A 177 -20.05 -7.69 -26.26
N TYR A 178 -20.80 -8.17 -27.26
CA TYR A 178 -20.29 -9.06 -28.30
C TYR A 178 -20.32 -8.48 -29.72
N THR A 179 -20.79 -7.24 -29.89
CA THR A 179 -20.78 -6.61 -31.22
C THR A 179 -19.38 -6.17 -31.63
N THR A 180 -19.17 -6.07 -32.95
CA THR A 180 -17.93 -5.49 -33.50
C THR A 180 -18.06 -3.98 -33.70
N PRO A 181 -16.96 -3.21 -33.72
CA PRO A 181 -17.03 -1.76 -33.86
C PRO A 181 -17.77 -1.29 -35.13
N GLN A 182 -17.59 -2.00 -36.24
CA GLN A 182 -18.27 -1.70 -37.50
C GLN A 182 -19.77 -1.97 -37.42
N GLU A 183 -20.16 -3.11 -36.84
CA GLU A 183 -21.56 -3.47 -36.63
C GLU A 183 -22.27 -2.46 -35.74
N TYR A 184 -21.64 -2.09 -34.63
CA TYR A 184 -22.21 -1.15 -33.66
C TYR A 184 -22.30 0.27 -34.23
N GLY A 185 -21.24 0.76 -34.90
CA GLY A 185 -21.30 2.05 -35.62
C GLY A 185 -22.38 2.08 -36.71
N HIS A 186 -22.58 0.98 -37.43
CA HIS A 186 -23.68 0.87 -38.40
C HIS A 186 -25.06 0.88 -37.74
N LEU A 187 -25.23 0.23 -36.59
CA LEU A 187 -26.48 0.28 -35.83
C LEU A 187 -26.84 1.73 -35.46
N ILE A 188 -25.88 2.47 -34.90
CA ILE A 188 -26.06 3.89 -34.55
C ILE A 188 -26.45 4.72 -35.77
N LYS A 189 -25.74 4.56 -36.90
CA LYS A 189 -26.07 5.27 -38.14
C LYS A 189 -27.47 4.92 -38.66
N ARG A 190 -27.85 3.64 -38.64
CA ARG A 190 -29.18 3.18 -39.09
C ARG A 190 -30.29 3.76 -38.22
N LEU A 191 -30.08 3.91 -36.93
CA LEU A 191 -31.05 4.58 -36.06
C LEU A 191 -31.17 6.06 -36.41
N LYS A 192 -30.06 6.74 -36.67
CA LYS A 192 -30.07 8.12 -37.16
C LYS A 192 -30.86 8.29 -38.46
N ASP A 193 -30.73 7.33 -39.38
CA ASP A 193 -31.45 7.36 -40.65
C ASP A 193 -32.95 7.02 -40.52
N LYS A 194 -33.32 6.15 -39.56
CA LYS A 194 -34.69 5.61 -39.43
C LYS A 194 -35.58 6.35 -38.44
N VAL A 195 -35.02 7.00 -37.42
CA VAL A 195 -35.78 7.64 -36.35
C VAL A 195 -35.98 9.13 -36.68
N PRO A 196 -37.21 9.58 -36.98
CA PRO A 196 -37.44 10.95 -37.45
C PRO A 196 -37.02 12.05 -36.48
N SER A 197 -37.15 11.80 -35.16
CA SER A 197 -36.90 12.82 -34.13
C SER A 197 -35.51 12.71 -33.48
N ILE A 198 -34.60 11.89 -34.02
CA ILE A 198 -33.33 11.56 -33.35
C ILE A 198 -32.36 12.73 -33.23
N ASP A 199 -32.39 13.69 -34.16
CA ASP A 199 -31.53 14.88 -34.12
C ASP A 199 -31.92 15.88 -33.00
N LYS A 200 -33.02 15.64 -32.28
CA LYS A 200 -33.50 16.48 -31.17
C LYS A 200 -33.02 16.01 -29.80
N ILE A 201 -32.32 14.88 -29.73
CA ILE A 201 -31.90 14.24 -28.48
C ILE A 201 -30.40 13.98 -28.47
N ILE A 202 -29.86 13.65 -27.30
CA ILE A 202 -28.50 13.13 -27.17
C ILE A 202 -28.56 11.62 -27.32
N LEU A 203 -27.81 11.09 -28.28
CA LEU A 203 -27.64 9.64 -28.39
C LEU A 203 -26.49 9.19 -27.48
N SER A 204 -26.85 8.39 -26.48
CA SER A 204 -25.95 7.71 -25.55
C SER A 204 -25.66 6.28 -25.98
N VAL A 205 -24.51 5.77 -25.58
CA VAL A 205 -24.11 4.38 -25.78
C VAL A 205 -23.49 3.80 -24.52
N HIS A 206 -23.80 2.53 -24.25
CA HIS A 206 -23.33 1.78 -23.10
C HIS A 206 -22.84 0.41 -23.58
N CYS A 207 -21.52 0.19 -23.58
CA CYS A 207 -20.93 -1.02 -24.13
C CYS A 207 -20.35 -1.91 -23.03
N HIS A 208 -20.81 -3.16 -22.94
CA HIS A 208 -20.15 -4.20 -22.14
C HIS A 208 -18.96 -4.83 -22.89
N ASN A 209 -18.12 -5.54 -22.17
CA ASN A 209 -16.78 -5.93 -22.62
C ASN A 209 -16.56 -7.45 -22.78
N ASP A 210 -17.61 -8.24 -22.99
CA ASP A 210 -17.52 -9.71 -23.05
C ASP A 210 -16.55 -10.24 -24.13
N LEU A 211 -16.36 -9.51 -25.24
CA LEU A 211 -15.33 -9.81 -26.26
C LEU A 211 -14.09 -8.90 -26.22
N GLY A 212 -13.96 -8.04 -25.21
CA GLY A 212 -12.83 -7.10 -25.09
C GLY A 212 -12.90 -5.90 -26.05
N LEU A 213 -14.09 -5.59 -26.59
CA LEU A 213 -14.29 -4.56 -27.63
C LEU A 213 -15.08 -3.34 -27.14
N ALA A 214 -15.40 -3.21 -25.86
CA ALA A 214 -16.29 -2.17 -25.35
C ALA A 214 -15.85 -0.75 -25.71
N VAL A 215 -14.58 -0.40 -25.43
CA VAL A 215 -14.02 0.92 -25.73
C VAL A 215 -14.00 1.18 -27.24
N ALA A 216 -13.64 0.17 -28.04
CA ALA A 216 -13.63 0.29 -29.50
C ALA A 216 -15.04 0.53 -30.07
N ASN A 217 -16.05 -0.14 -29.52
CA ASN A 217 -17.46 0.05 -29.87
C ASN A 217 -17.94 1.46 -29.49
N SER A 218 -17.61 1.95 -28.30
CA SER A 218 -17.94 3.32 -27.87
C SER A 218 -17.34 4.38 -28.79
N ILE A 219 -16.07 4.24 -29.19
CA ILE A 219 -15.40 5.17 -30.13
C ILE A 219 -16.02 5.11 -31.53
N ALA A 220 -16.38 3.91 -32.01
CA ALA A 220 -17.08 3.75 -33.28
C ALA A 220 -18.47 4.43 -33.26
N ALA A 221 -19.20 4.31 -32.15
CA ALA A 221 -20.48 4.98 -31.95
C ALA A 221 -20.35 6.51 -31.92
N ILE A 222 -19.33 7.06 -31.24
CA ILE A 222 -19.03 8.51 -31.26
C ILE A 222 -18.84 8.99 -32.70
N SER A 223 -18.05 8.23 -33.47
CA SER A 223 -17.79 8.51 -34.90
C SER A 223 -19.07 8.44 -35.75
N ALA A 224 -20.01 7.57 -35.38
CA ALA A 224 -21.31 7.43 -36.04
C ALA A 224 -22.35 8.47 -35.58
N GLY A 225 -22.04 9.30 -34.57
CA GLY A 225 -22.90 10.40 -34.13
C GLY A 225 -23.42 10.33 -32.70
N ALA A 226 -22.97 9.36 -31.88
CA ALA A 226 -23.25 9.38 -30.45
C ALA A 226 -22.54 10.56 -29.76
N ARG A 227 -23.20 11.15 -28.76
CA ARG A 227 -22.70 12.33 -28.02
C ARG A 227 -22.69 12.14 -26.51
N GLN A 228 -23.12 10.99 -26.01
CA GLN A 228 -22.87 10.56 -24.64
C GLN A 228 -22.29 9.13 -24.65
N VAL A 229 -21.40 8.84 -23.70
CA VAL A 229 -20.89 7.48 -23.48
C VAL A 229 -21.03 7.14 -21.99
N GLU A 230 -21.57 5.97 -21.72
CA GLU A 230 -21.70 5.38 -20.40
C GLU A 230 -20.53 4.41 -20.18
N CYS A 231 -19.80 4.62 -19.09
CA CYS A 231 -18.55 3.93 -18.82
C CYS A 231 -18.31 3.81 -17.31
N THR A 232 -17.25 3.08 -16.93
CA THR A 232 -16.84 2.94 -15.52
C THR A 232 -15.34 3.12 -15.36
N ILE A 233 -14.94 3.59 -14.19
CA ILE A 233 -13.53 3.61 -13.79
C ILE A 233 -13.00 2.17 -13.78
N ASN A 234 -11.83 1.97 -14.35
CA ASN A 234 -11.17 0.68 -14.48
C ASN A 234 -11.91 -0.33 -15.38
N GLY A 235 -13.04 0.03 -15.98
CA GLY A 235 -13.88 -0.87 -16.77
C GLY A 235 -14.60 -1.93 -15.94
N ILE A 236 -14.84 -1.69 -14.64
CA ILE A 236 -15.58 -2.65 -13.80
C ILE A 236 -17.07 -2.72 -14.19
N GLY A 237 -17.72 -3.85 -13.91
CA GLY A 237 -19.14 -4.06 -14.16
C GLY A 237 -19.49 -5.53 -14.29
N GLU A 238 -20.72 -5.83 -14.71
CA GLU A 238 -21.15 -7.21 -14.91
C GLU A 238 -20.20 -8.00 -15.85
N ARG A 239 -19.98 -9.29 -15.53
CA ARG A 239 -19.20 -10.25 -16.34
C ARG A 239 -17.78 -9.76 -16.63
N ALA A 240 -17.50 -9.32 -17.85
CA ALA A 240 -16.22 -8.79 -18.30
C ALA A 240 -16.09 -7.28 -18.10
N GLY A 241 -17.13 -6.63 -17.59
CA GLY A 241 -17.16 -5.21 -17.26
C GLY A 241 -17.73 -4.32 -18.36
N ASN A 242 -17.53 -3.02 -18.18
CA ASN A 242 -17.98 -1.96 -19.07
C ASN A 242 -16.82 -1.35 -19.84
N ALA A 243 -17.13 -0.48 -20.82
CA ALA A 243 -16.14 0.38 -21.41
C ALA A 243 -15.43 1.22 -20.33
N ALA A 244 -14.10 1.21 -20.35
CA ALA A 244 -13.29 1.90 -19.35
C ALA A 244 -13.25 3.41 -19.61
N LEU A 245 -13.62 4.20 -18.61
CA LEU A 245 -13.68 5.66 -18.69
C LEU A 245 -12.32 6.25 -19.07
N GLU A 246 -11.27 5.83 -18.38
CA GLU A 246 -9.91 6.32 -18.60
C GLU A 246 -9.41 6.05 -20.02
N GLU A 247 -9.81 4.93 -20.63
CA GLU A 247 -9.41 4.54 -21.97
C GLU A 247 -10.15 5.36 -23.03
N ILE A 248 -11.46 5.60 -22.86
CA ILE A 248 -12.26 6.46 -23.76
C ILE A 248 -11.74 7.91 -23.71
N VAL A 249 -11.57 8.46 -22.51
CA VAL A 249 -11.11 9.84 -22.31
C VAL A 249 -9.73 10.02 -22.93
N MET A 250 -8.79 9.10 -22.68
CA MET A 250 -7.44 9.24 -23.23
C MET A 250 -7.38 8.95 -24.73
N ALA A 251 -8.25 8.10 -25.28
CA ALA A 251 -8.36 7.92 -26.73
C ALA A 251 -8.77 9.22 -27.42
N ILE A 252 -9.83 9.88 -26.95
CA ILE A 252 -10.31 11.16 -27.53
C ILE A 252 -9.27 12.27 -27.34
N LYS A 253 -8.68 12.38 -26.13
CA LYS A 253 -7.69 13.43 -25.83
C LYS A 253 -6.39 13.26 -26.61
N THR A 254 -5.88 12.03 -26.72
CA THR A 254 -4.61 11.75 -27.41
C THR A 254 -4.76 11.83 -28.92
N ARG A 255 -5.94 11.49 -29.44
CA ARG A 255 -6.24 11.48 -30.87
C ARG A 255 -7.23 12.57 -31.28
N GLN A 256 -7.04 13.80 -30.77
CA GLN A 256 -7.85 14.96 -31.19
C GLN A 256 -7.81 15.22 -32.70
N ASP A 257 -6.78 14.72 -33.41
CA ASP A 257 -6.69 14.71 -34.86
C ASP A 257 -7.80 13.89 -35.54
N GLN A 258 -8.26 12.81 -34.90
CA GLN A 258 -9.35 11.96 -35.40
C GLN A 258 -10.67 12.20 -34.68
N PHE A 259 -10.62 12.62 -33.42
CA PHE A 259 -11.77 12.86 -32.56
C PHE A 259 -11.75 14.31 -32.05
N PRO A 260 -12.11 15.29 -32.90
CA PRO A 260 -12.02 16.72 -32.58
C PRO A 260 -13.16 17.18 -31.65
N PHE A 261 -13.43 16.41 -30.59
CA PHE A 261 -14.50 16.66 -29.64
C PHE A 261 -13.97 17.21 -28.32
N ALA A 262 -14.77 18.06 -27.67
CA ALA A 262 -14.51 18.56 -26.33
C ALA A 262 -15.06 17.60 -25.27
N MET A 263 -14.41 17.55 -24.11
CA MET A 263 -14.86 16.86 -22.89
C MET A 263 -14.60 17.74 -21.68
N ASN A 264 -15.41 17.58 -20.63
CA ASN A 264 -15.23 18.29 -19.36
C ASN A 264 -14.23 17.63 -18.41
N ILE A 265 -13.81 16.40 -18.71
CA ILE A 265 -12.94 15.60 -17.85
C ILE A 265 -11.56 16.22 -17.74
N ASP A 266 -11.09 16.47 -16.52
CA ASP A 266 -9.66 16.66 -16.23
C ASP A 266 -9.00 15.28 -16.01
N PRO A 267 -8.24 14.77 -17.00
CA PRO A 267 -7.63 13.46 -16.87
C PRO A 267 -6.53 13.41 -15.80
N SER A 268 -6.05 14.55 -15.29
CA SER A 268 -5.04 14.57 -14.21
C SER A 268 -5.51 13.85 -12.92
N HIS A 269 -6.80 13.52 -12.81
CA HIS A 269 -7.37 12.77 -11.69
C HIS A 269 -7.53 11.26 -11.96
N ILE A 270 -7.30 10.79 -13.18
CA ILE A 270 -7.53 9.39 -13.60
C ILE A 270 -6.78 8.39 -12.71
N ALA A 271 -5.48 8.63 -12.43
CA ALA A 271 -4.70 7.69 -11.63
C ALA A 271 -5.22 7.60 -10.18
N ALA A 272 -5.58 8.74 -9.58
CA ALA A 272 -6.06 8.79 -8.21
C ALA A 272 -7.42 8.08 -8.06
N ILE A 273 -8.37 8.36 -8.97
CA ILE A 273 -9.69 7.73 -8.91
C ILE A 273 -9.64 6.24 -9.26
N SER A 274 -8.75 5.82 -10.17
CA SER A 274 -8.49 4.40 -10.45
C SER A 274 -8.06 3.64 -9.20
N GLN A 275 -7.15 4.21 -8.40
CA GLN A 275 -6.71 3.64 -7.12
C GLN A 275 -7.82 3.63 -6.08
N LEU A 276 -8.61 4.70 -5.97
CA LEU A 276 -9.74 4.79 -5.06
C LEU A 276 -10.77 3.69 -5.34
N VAL A 277 -11.16 3.52 -6.61
CA VAL A 277 -12.11 2.48 -7.04
C VAL A 277 -11.53 1.08 -6.85
N SER A 278 -10.25 0.87 -7.10
CA SER A 278 -9.58 -0.42 -6.85
C SER A 278 -9.59 -0.78 -5.36
N ALA A 279 -9.32 0.18 -4.48
CA ALA A 279 -9.36 -0.01 -3.04
C ALA A 279 -10.79 -0.24 -2.52
N ALA A 280 -11.78 0.47 -3.07
CA ALA A 280 -13.18 0.35 -2.65
C ALA A 280 -13.84 -0.96 -3.12
N SER A 281 -13.60 -1.37 -4.37
CA SER A 281 -14.16 -2.59 -4.96
C SER A 281 -13.39 -3.86 -4.59
N GLY A 282 -12.13 -3.74 -4.13
CA GLY A 282 -11.23 -4.88 -3.95
C GLY A 282 -10.70 -5.48 -5.26
N PHE A 283 -11.07 -4.93 -6.43
CA PHE A 283 -10.60 -5.40 -7.72
C PHE A 283 -9.24 -4.75 -8.05
N ILE A 284 -8.21 -5.58 -8.13
CA ILE A 284 -6.84 -5.13 -8.41
C ILE A 284 -6.73 -4.75 -9.90
N VAL A 285 -6.19 -3.56 -10.17
CA VAL A 285 -5.88 -3.11 -11.54
C VAL A 285 -4.81 -4.02 -12.15
N GLN A 286 -5.09 -4.59 -13.33
CA GLN A 286 -4.12 -5.40 -14.05
C GLN A 286 -2.88 -4.57 -14.41
N LYS A 287 -1.68 -5.12 -14.20
CA LYS A 287 -0.42 -4.39 -14.43
C LYS A 287 -0.31 -3.80 -15.84
N ASN A 288 -0.81 -4.51 -16.85
CA ASN A 288 -0.77 -4.12 -18.26
C ASN A 288 -2.09 -3.50 -18.75
N LYS A 289 -3.00 -3.11 -17.85
CA LYS A 289 -4.21 -2.37 -18.26
C LYS A 289 -3.82 -1.05 -18.92
N ALA A 290 -4.52 -0.69 -19.99
CA ALA A 290 -4.28 0.56 -20.70
C ALA A 290 -4.50 1.76 -19.75
N ILE A 291 -3.69 2.81 -19.95
CA ILE A 291 -3.71 4.07 -19.20
C ILE A 291 -3.29 3.94 -17.72
N VAL A 292 -3.96 3.12 -16.92
CA VAL A 292 -3.79 3.08 -15.44
C VAL A 292 -3.00 1.88 -14.92
N GLY A 293 -2.65 0.92 -15.77
CA GLY A 293 -1.81 -0.21 -15.38
C GLY A 293 -0.42 0.23 -14.94
N ALA A 294 0.14 -0.42 -13.91
CA ALA A 294 1.48 -0.12 -13.39
C ALA A 294 2.59 -0.18 -14.47
N ASN A 295 2.38 -0.95 -15.54
CA ASN A 295 3.31 -1.09 -16.65
C ASN A 295 2.97 -0.16 -17.85
N ALA A 296 1.90 0.63 -17.80
CA ALA A 296 1.42 1.43 -18.93
C ALA A 296 2.44 2.47 -19.42
N PHE A 297 3.31 2.95 -18.52
CA PHE A 297 4.38 3.90 -18.81
C PHE A 297 5.79 3.36 -18.46
N ALA A 298 5.90 2.06 -18.22
CA ALA A 298 7.16 1.44 -17.83
C ALA A 298 7.95 0.94 -19.06
N HIS A 299 9.27 1.19 -19.07
CA HIS A 299 10.18 0.75 -20.13
C HIS A 299 11.36 -0.04 -19.57
N GLU A 300 11.38 -1.36 -19.79
CA GLU A 300 12.45 -2.24 -19.30
C GLU A 300 13.60 -2.42 -20.31
N SER A 301 13.30 -2.34 -21.61
CA SER A 301 14.29 -2.52 -22.67
C SER A 301 15.31 -1.38 -22.69
N GLY A 302 16.61 -1.71 -22.65
CA GLY A 302 17.68 -0.70 -22.72
C GLY A 302 17.66 0.17 -23.98
N ILE A 303 17.13 -0.37 -25.10
CA ILE A 303 16.94 0.40 -26.34
C ILE A 303 15.79 1.40 -26.18
N HIS A 304 14.71 1.01 -25.50
CA HIS A 304 13.58 1.91 -25.24
C HIS A 304 13.99 3.00 -24.26
N GLN A 305 14.73 2.66 -23.21
CA GLN A 305 15.26 3.64 -22.25
C GLN A 305 16.19 4.66 -22.92
N ASP A 306 17.11 4.22 -23.79
CA ASP A 306 17.98 5.14 -24.55
C ASP A 306 17.18 6.05 -25.48
N GLY A 307 16.19 5.51 -26.20
CA GLY A 307 15.27 6.28 -27.04
C GLY A 307 14.50 7.33 -26.24
N MET A 308 13.91 6.94 -25.11
CA MET A 308 13.17 7.80 -24.19
C MET A 308 14.03 8.91 -23.58
N LEU A 309 15.29 8.63 -23.25
CA LEU A 309 16.24 9.63 -22.75
C LEU A 309 16.60 10.68 -23.81
N LYS A 310 16.64 10.30 -25.09
CA LYS A 310 16.91 11.21 -26.21
C LYS A 310 15.67 12.00 -26.61
N CYS A 311 14.53 11.34 -26.73
CA CYS A 311 13.24 11.93 -27.05
C CYS A 311 12.12 11.01 -26.53
N ARG A 312 11.36 11.47 -25.53
CA ARG A 312 10.27 10.68 -24.92
C ARG A 312 9.18 10.26 -25.91
N GLU A 313 8.95 11.06 -26.96
CA GLU A 313 7.93 10.81 -27.98
C GLU A 313 8.25 9.58 -28.85
N THR A 314 9.44 9.00 -28.72
CA THR A 314 9.82 7.77 -29.45
C THR A 314 8.96 6.56 -29.08
N TYR A 315 8.46 6.50 -27.84
CA TYR A 315 7.61 5.40 -27.37
C TYR A 315 6.40 5.85 -26.55
N GLU A 316 6.41 7.05 -25.95
CA GLU A 316 5.26 7.58 -25.20
C GLU A 316 4.34 8.42 -26.10
N ILE A 317 3.12 7.93 -26.33
CA ILE A 317 2.05 8.67 -27.04
C ILE A 317 1.38 9.74 -26.16
N MET A 318 1.58 9.65 -24.84
CA MET A 318 1.07 10.59 -23.85
C MET A 318 1.99 10.55 -22.62
N ARG A 319 1.97 11.61 -21.82
CA ARG A 319 2.83 11.73 -20.63
C ARG A 319 2.14 11.11 -19.40
N PRO A 320 2.86 10.44 -18.49
CA PRO A 320 2.29 9.95 -17.21
C PRO A 320 1.63 11.08 -16.41
N GLU A 321 2.21 12.28 -16.44
CA GLU A 321 1.69 13.46 -15.75
C GLU A 321 0.32 13.89 -16.32
N SER A 322 -0.01 13.50 -17.56
CA SER A 322 -1.32 13.80 -18.17
C SER A 322 -2.48 13.09 -17.48
N ILE A 323 -2.19 12.03 -16.71
CA ILE A 323 -3.18 11.27 -15.94
C ILE A 323 -3.00 11.37 -14.42
N GLY A 324 -2.14 12.28 -13.96
CA GLY A 324 -1.88 12.50 -12.53
C GLY A 324 -0.74 11.70 -11.92
N LEU A 325 0.07 10.98 -12.72
CA LEU A 325 1.25 10.30 -12.21
C LEU A 325 2.42 11.27 -12.11
N THR A 326 3.08 11.31 -10.95
CA THR A 326 4.14 12.28 -10.65
C THR A 326 5.49 11.97 -11.32
N GLN A 327 5.66 10.80 -11.95
CA GLN A 327 6.76 10.46 -12.87
C GLN A 327 6.57 9.07 -13.49
N SER A 328 7.14 8.83 -14.68
CA SER A 328 7.35 7.48 -15.21
C SER A 328 8.23 6.70 -14.23
N THR A 329 7.72 5.64 -13.61
CA THR A 329 8.54 4.67 -12.90
C THR A 329 9.45 4.01 -13.93
N LEU A 330 10.71 4.45 -13.97
CA LEU A 330 11.76 3.72 -14.67
C LEU A 330 11.92 2.40 -13.93
N SER A 331 11.21 1.38 -14.41
CA SER A 331 11.26 0.04 -13.84
C SER A 331 12.71 -0.45 -13.90
N MET A 332 13.20 -0.88 -12.75
CA MET A 332 14.58 -1.29 -12.58
C MET A 332 14.65 -2.81 -12.55
N GLY A 333 15.30 -3.40 -13.54
CA GLY A 333 15.43 -4.85 -13.66
C GLY A 333 16.80 -5.26 -14.17
N LYS A 334 16.99 -6.57 -14.38
CA LYS A 334 18.25 -7.12 -14.91
C LYS A 334 18.69 -6.51 -16.24
N HIS A 335 17.80 -5.88 -17.00
CA HIS A 335 18.15 -5.25 -18.28
C HIS A 335 18.54 -3.77 -18.14
N SER A 336 18.37 -3.16 -16.97
CA SER A 336 18.73 -1.76 -16.74
C SER A 336 20.25 -1.53 -16.83
N GLY A 337 20.64 -0.48 -17.57
CA GLY A 337 22.03 -0.10 -17.80
C GLY A 337 22.59 0.85 -16.73
N ARG A 338 23.91 1.10 -16.76
CA ARG A 338 24.60 1.98 -15.80
C ARG A 338 24.05 3.40 -15.76
N ALA A 339 23.73 3.98 -16.91
CA ALA A 339 23.21 5.35 -17.00
C ALA A 339 21.82 5.48 -16.35
N ALA A 340 20.93 4.52 -16.61
CA ALA A 340 19.62 4.45 -15.96
C ALA A 340 19.78 4.31 -14.44
N PHE A 341 20.68 3.45 -13.98
CA PHE A 341 20.94 3.25 -12.55
C PHE A 341 21.50 4.51 -11.85
N ARG A 342 22.40 5.25 -12.50
CA ARG A 342 22.87 6.57 -11.97
C ARG A 342 21.74 7.56 -11.83
N ASN A 343 20.92 7.71 -12.86
CA ASN A 343 19.80 8.65 -12.82
C ASN A 343 18.81 8.29 -11.71
N LYS A 344 18.59 6.99 -11.46
CA LYS A 344 17.73 6.52 -10.37
C LYS A 344 18.32 6.78 -9.00
N LEU A 345 19.61 6.52 -8.80
CA LEU A 345 20.29 6.88 -7.55
C LEU A 345 20.21 8.39 -7.29
N ALA A 346 20.45 9.21 -8.30
CA ALA A 346 20.29 10.66 -8.21
C ALA A 346 18.85 11.09 -7.87
N ALA A 347 17.83 10.47 -8.50
CA ALA A 347 16.43 10.71 -8.19
C ALA A 347 16.05 10.30 -6.75
N LEU A 348 16.73 9.29 -6.20
CA LEU A 348 16.59 8.85 -4.81
C LEU A 348 17.47 9.65 -3.83
N ASN A 349 18.14 10.71 -4.29
CA ASN A 349 19.11 11.52 -3.53
C ASN A 349 20.26 10.71 -2.92
N ILE A 350 20.69 9.65 -3.62
CA ILE A 350 21.82 8.81 -3.26
C ILE A 350 23.00 9.21 -4.13
N ASP A 351 23.98 9.87 -3.53
CA ASP A 351 25.22 10.28 -4.21
C ASP A 351 26.36 9.32 -3.83
N LEU A 352 27.03 8.76 -4.83
CA LEU A 352 28.06 7.73 -4.66
C LEU A 352 29.29 8.09 -5.48
N ASP A 353 30.47 7.84 -4.93
CA ASP A 353 31.69 7.83 -5.73
C ASP A 353 31.71 6.67 -6.74
N GLU A 354 32.64 6.72 -7.69
CA GLU A 354 32.76 5.72 -8.77
C GLU A 354 32.99 4.28 -8.27
N VAL A 355 33.64 4.12 -7.10
CA VAL A 355 33.95 2.81 -6.53
C VAL A 355 32.69 2.21 -5.90
N ALA A 356 31.98 2.99 -5.08
CA ALA A 356 30.73 2.62 -4.46
C ALA A 356 29.63 2.36 -5.50
N PHE A 357 29.54 3.21 -6.54
CA PHE A 357 28.61 3.01 -7.66
C PHE A 357 28.84 1.67 -8.36
N LYS A 358 30.10 1.31 -8.64
CA LYS A 358 30.43 0.06 -9.33
C LYS A 358 30.07 -1.17 -8.49
N HIS A 359 30.28 -1.10 -7.17
CA HIS A 359 29.90 -2.17 -6.25
C HIS A 359 28.37 -2.31 -6.17
N LEU A 360 27.67 -1.22 -5.91
CA LEU A 360 26.21 -1.20 -5.81
C LEU A 360 25.53 -1.64 -7.11
N PHE A 361 26.05 -1.22 -8.26
CA PHE A 361 25.54 -1.65 -9.56
C PHE A 361 25.70 -3.16 -9.77
N THR A 362 26.73 -3.79 -9.21
CA THR A 362 26.91 -5.24 -9.30
C THR A 362 25.85 -5.95 -8.47
N GLN A 363 25.63 -5.52 -7.23
CA GLN A 363 24.58 -6.06 -6.35
C GLN A 363 23.17 -5.83 -6.92
N PHE A 364 22.94 -4.67 -7.52
CA PHE A 364 21.70 -4.36 -8.25
C PHE A 364 21.44 -5.34 -9.38
N LYS A 365 22.47 -5.72 -10.16
CA LYS A 365 22.34 -6.68 -11.26
C LYS A 365 22.07 -8.10 -10.76
N GLU A 366 22.79 -8.53 -9.72
CA GLU A 366 22.54 -9.82 -9.06
C GLU A 366 21.13 -9.89 -8.47
N LEU A 367 20.64 -8.80 -7.89
CA LEU A 367 19.27 -8.71 -7.40
C LEU A 367 18.28 -8.76 -8.56
N GLY A 368 18.49 -7.99 -9.63
CA GLY A 368 17.65 -8.04 -10.84
C GLY A 368 17.61 -9.41 -11.53
N ASP A 369 18.64 -10.25 -11.36
CA ASP A 369 18.63 -11.64 -11.85
C ASP A 369 17.75 -12.57 -10.99
N GLN A 370 17.54 -12.22 -9.71
CA GLN A 370 16.76 -13.01 -8.74
C GLN A 370 15.30 -12.56 -8.64
N GLN A 371 15.00 -11.29 -8.93
CA GLN A 371 13.64 -10.74 -8.89
C GLN A 371 13.29 -10.02 -10.19
N LYS A 372 12.01 -10.11 -10.57
CA LYS A 372 11.51 -9.53 -11.84
C LYS A 372 11.62 -8.00 -11.89
N GLU A 373 11.57 -7.34 -10.75
CA GLU A 373 11.67 -5.88 -10.61
C GLU A 373 12.37 -5.56 -9.29
N VAL A 374 13.21 -4.54 -9.30
CA VAL A 374 13.95 -4.04 -8.14
C VAL A 374 13.32 -2.72 -7.71
N SER A 375 12.73 -2.69 -6.52
CA SER A 375 11.99 -1.50 -6.06
C SER A 375 12.93 -0.39 -5.60
N ASP A 376 12.38 0.82 -5.44
CA ASP A 376 13.13 1.97 -4.91
C ASP A 376 13.61 1.67 -3.48
N GLU A 377 12.81 0.98 -2.68
CA GLU A 377 13.20 0.51 -1.36
C GLU A 377 14.34 -0.50 -1.42
N ASP A 378 14.37 -1.39 -2.42
CA ASP A 378 15.46 -2.34 -2.58
C ASP A 378 16.76 -1.64 -2.97
N ILE A 379 16.69 -0.64 -3.87
CA ILE A 379 17.84 0.19 -4.25
C ILE A 379 18.33 1.00 -3.06
N ILE A 380 17.41 1.60 -2.29
CA ILE A 380 17.71 2.32 -1.06
C ILE A 380 18.32 1.39 -0.01
N ALA A 381 17.79 0.17 0.15
CA ALA A 381 18.30 -0.80 1.11
C ALA A 381 19.70 -1.28 0.74
N LEU A 382 19.92 -1.60 -0.55
CA LEU A 382 21.24 -1.90 -1.10
C LEU A 382 22.21 -0.73 -0.87
N ALA A 383 21.77 0.51 -1.11
CA ALA A 383 22.60 1.70 -0.95
C ALA A 383 22.88 2.06 0.52
N LYS A 384 21.95 1.80 1.44
CA LYS A 384 22.07 2.11 2.87
C LYS A 384 22.77 1.00 3.67
N GLY A 385 23.15 -0.11 3.03
CA GLY A 385 23.72 -1.28 3.71
C GLY A 385 22.80 -1.88 4.77
N GLN A 386 21.49 -1.55 4.73
CA GLN A 386 20.51 -2.10 5.67
C GLN A 386 20.35 -3.58 5.34
N GLY A 387 20.59 -4.42 6.35
CA GLY A 387 20.55 -5.87 6.20
C GLY A 387 19.27 -6.34 5.49
N PRO A 388 19.35 -7.47 4.76
CA PRO A 388 18.26 -7.92 3.91
C PRO A 388 16.95 -8.03 4.69
N LYS A 389 15.82 -7.65 4.05
CA LYS A 389 14.48 -8.09 4.46
C LYS A 389 14.56 -9.57 4.80
N VAL A 390 13.92 -9.99 5.90
CA VAL A 390 13.81 -11.41 6.23
C VAL A 390 13.28 -12.10 4.97
N GLN A 391 14.08 -12.94 4.31
CA GLN A 391 13.63 -13.68 3.14
C GLN A 391 12.70 -14.78 3.67
N GLN A 392 11.43 -14.44 3.84
CA GLN A 392 10.41 -15.21 4.59
C GLN A 392 10.00 -16.53 3.92
N GLU A 393 10.67 -16.95 2.85
CA GLU A 393 10.20 -18.06 1.99
C GLU A 393 11.18 -19.25 1.92
N LYS A 394 12.34 -19.20 2.58
CA LYS A 394 13.32 -20.30 2.56
C LYS A 394 13.86 -20.59 3.97
N GLY A 395 13.62 -21.82 4.44
CA GLY A 395 14.16 -22.33 5.70
C GLY A 395 13.10 -22.89 6.64
N LEU A 396 13.56 -23.38 7.79
CA LEU A 396 12.75 -23.95 8.86
C LEU A 396 12.59 -22.95 10.01
N ILE A 397 11.41 -22.96 10.63
CA ILE A 397 11.13 -22.43 11.98
C ILE A 397 10.94 -23.64 12.89
N TRP A 398 11.36 -23.52 14.15
CA TRP A 398 10.89 -24.46 15.17
C TRP A 398 9.67 -23.87 15.88
N MET A 399 8.57 -24.62 15.97
CA MET A 399 7.34 -24.21 16.63
C MET A 399 6.69 -25.41 17.34
N ASP A 400 6.43 -25.26 18.64
CA ASP A 400 5.74 -26.25 19.51
C ASP A 400 6.22 -27.70 19.32
N GLY A 401 7.54 -27.91 19.28
CA GLY A 401 8.15 -29.23 19.18
C GLY A 401 8.45 -29.71 17.76
N GLN A 402 8.12 -28.94 16.72
CA GLN A 402 8.31 -29.34 15.33
C GLN A 402 9.17 -28.34 14.56
N PHE A 403 9.97 -28.84 13.61
CA PHE A 403 10.62 -28.01 12.60
C PHE A 403 9.74 -27.97 11.37
N ILE A 404 9.21 -26.80 11.04
CA ILE A 404 8.26 -26.60 9.93
C ILE A 404 8.80 -25.56 8.95
N PRO A 405 8.44 -25.62 7.67
CA PRO A 405 8.73 -24.56 6.71
C PRO A 405 8.22 -23.19 7.19
N TRP A 406 8.97 -22.14 6.90
CA TRP A 406 8.65 -20.75 7.30
C TRP A 406 7.22 -20.32 6.93
N ASN A 407 6.76 -20.69 5.74
CA ASN A 407 5.43 -20.36 5.20
C ASN A 407 4.28 -21.18 5.80
N GLU A 408 4.57 -22.24 6.56
CA GLU A 408 3.57 -23.08 7.24
C GLU A 408 3.38 -22.69 8.71
N ALA A 409 4.25 -21.84 9.27
CA ALA A 409 4.13 -21.35 10.65
C ALA A 409 2.96 -20.36 10.77
N GLN A 410 1.88 -20.78 11.42
CA GLN A 410 0.65 -20.00 11.58
C GLN A 410 0.26 -19.85 13.06
N VAL A 411 -0.32 -18.70 13.40
CA VAL A 411 -0.91 -18.44 14.73
C VAL A 411 -2.39 -18.06 14.58
N PRO A 412 -3.29 -18.56 15.44
CA PRO A 412 -4.68 -18.14 15.42
C PRO A 412 -4.85 -16.65 15.70
N ILE A 413 -5.75 -15.98 14.99
CA ILE A 413 -5.97 -14.53 15.15
C ILE A 413 -6.44 -14.14 16.56
N LEU A 414 -7.06 -15.08 17.27
CA LEU A 414 -7.56 -14.90 18.63
C LEU A 414 -6.50 -15.20 19.70
N THR A 415 -5.23 -15.41 19.32
CA THR A 415 -4.17 -15.69 20.30
C THR A 415 -4.04 -14.54 21.31
N HIS A 416 -4.06 -14.85 22.60
CA HIS A 416 -4.04 -13.85 23.67
C HIS A 416 -2.78 -12.97 23.61
N GLY A 417 -1.65 -13.54 23.15
CA GLY A 417 -0.41 -12.81 22.90
C GLY A 417 -0.54 -11.62 21.95
N LEU A 418 -1.45 -11.68 20.96
CA LEU A 418 -1.68 -10.61 19.98
C LEU A 418 -2.54 -9.48 20.57
N HIS A 419 -3.56 -9.81 21.35
CA HIS A 419 -4.54 -8.84 21.86
C HIS A 419 -4.14 -8.19 23.18
N TYR A 420 -3.44 -8.94 24.04
CA TYR A 420 -3.13 -8.52 25.42
C TYR A 420 -1.63 -8.54 25.72
N ALA A 421 -0.78 -8.65 24.69
CA ALA A 421 0.68 -8.59 24.78
C ALA A 421 1.31 -9.58 25.78
N SER A 422 0.67 -10.73 26.00
CA SER A 422 1.16 -11.82 26.86
C SER A 422 2.22 -12.65 26.13
N SER A 423 3.29 -12.00 25.68
CA SER A 423 4.39 -12.64 24.98
C SER A 423 5.75 -12.08 25.40
N VAL A 424 6.73 -12.98 25.46
CA VAL A 424 8.13 -12.66 25.74
C VAL A 424 8.99 -13.20 24.62
N PHE A 425 10.11 -12.54 24.36
CA PHE A 425 11.00 -12.92 23.28
C PHE A 425 12.44 -12.65 23.61
N GLU A 426 13.33 -13.24 22.83
CA GLU A 426 14.76 -12.98 22.85
C GLU A 426 15.27 -12.42 21.53
N GLY A 427 16.49 -11.90 21.57
CA GLY A 427 17.22 -11.50 20.39
C GLY A 427 18.65 -11.98 20.55
N GLU A 428 19.07 -12.92 19.72
CA GLU A 428 20.35 -13.61 19.85
C GLU A 428 21.14 -13.50 18.55
N ARG A 429 22.45 -13.66 18.65
CA ARG A 429 23.38 -13.60 17.52
C ARG A 429 24.19 -14.87 17.44
N ALA A 430 24.25 -15.45 16.24
CA ALA A 430 25.25 -16.43 15.89
C ALA A 430 26.39 -15.77 15.12
N TYR A 431 27.62 -16.17 15.45
CA TYR A 431 28.84 -15.80 14.74
C TYR A 431 29.57 -17.08 14.38
N ASN A 432 29.90 -17.28 13.10
CA ASN A 432 30.55 -18.51 12.62
C ASN A 432 29.83 -19.80 13.10
N GLY A 433 28.49 -19.80 13.09
CA GLY A 433 27.66 -20.92 13.52
C GLY A 433 27.53 -21.10 15.03
N LYS A 434 28.17 -20.27 15.86
CA LYS A 434 28.09 -20.33 17.32
C LYS A 434 27.23 -19.22 17.88
N ILE A 435 26.25 -19.57 18.71
CA ILE A 435 25.33 -18.60 19.31
C ILE A 435 25.98 -18.00 20.56
N PHE A 436 26.13 -16.67 20.56
CA PHE A 436 26.76 -15.96 21.66
C PHE A 436 25.84 -15.93 22.89
N LYS A 437 26.29 -16.50 24.01
CA LYS A 437 25.58 -16.52 25.31
C LYS A 437 24.14 -17.09 25.24
N LEU A 438 23.95 -18.11 24.42
CA LEU A 438 22.64 -18.79 24.22
C LEU A 438 21.97 -19.17 25.55
N HIS A 439 22.73 -19.76 26.47
CA HIS A 439 22.20 -20.22 27.75
C HIS A 439 21.68 -19.06 28.62
N GLU A 440 22.36 -17.92 28.62
CA GLU A 440 21.95 -16.70 29.31
C GLU A 440 20.70 -16.08 28.67
N HIS A 441 20.61 -16.08 27.34
CA HIS A 441 19.41 -15.65 26.62
C HIS A 441 18.19 -16.49 27.01
N ASN A 442 18.30 -17.81 26.96
CA ASN A 442 17.19 -18.70 27.33
C ASN A 442 16.84 -18.63 28.84
N LYS A 443 17.81 -18.38 29.73
CA LYS A 443 17.53 -18.09 31.15
C LYS A 443 16.71 -16.80 31.31
N ARG A 444 17.03 -15.76 30.55
CA ARG A 444 16.30 -14.47 30.58
C ARG A 444 14.93 -14.57 29.95
N LEU A 445 14.75 -15.36 28.89
CA LEU A 445 13.45 -15.68 28.30
C LEU A 445 12.51 -16.27 29.38
N HIS A 446 13.01 -17.24 30.14
CA HIS A 446 12.27 -17.84 31.26
C HIS A 446 11.98 -16.86 32.40
N ALA A 447 12.94 -15.99 32.75
CA ALA A 447 12.73 -14.96 33.76
C ALA A 447 11.66 -13.95 33.32
N SER A 448 11.65 -13.58 32.04
CA SER A 448 10.65 -12.70 31.45
C SER A 448 9.26 -13.35 31.48
N ALA A 449 9.14 -14.63 31.09
CA ALA A 449 7.88 -15.37 31.17
C ALA A 449 7.32 -15.40 32.59
N ARG A 450 8.17 -15.69 33.59
CA ARG A 450 7.77 -15.66 35.01
C ARG A 450 7.31 -14.28 35.46
N ALA A 451 7.97 -13.21 35.01
CA ALA A 451 7.56 -11.84 35.32
C ALA A 451 6.19 -11.49 34.70
N LEU A 452 5.80 -12.15 33.60
CA LEU A 452 4.48 -12.04 32.98
C LEU A 452 3.46 -13.08 33.50
N GLY A 453 3.83 -13.90 34.50
CA GLY A 453 2.93 -14.84 35.15
C GLY A 453 2.68 -16.15 34.41
N PHE A 454 3.53 -16.54 33.45
CA PHE A 454 3.42 -17.83 32.76
C PHE A 454 4.73 -18.62 32.73
N LYS A 455 4.63 -19.94 32.50
CA LYS A 455 5.76 -20.86 32.45
C LYS A 455 5.95 -21.37 31.03
N ILE A 456 7.20 -21.31 30.54
CA ILE A 456 7.59 -21.90 29.27
C ILE A 456 7.61 -23.44 29.43
N PRO A 457 7.00 -24.20 28.51
CA PRO A 457 6.86 -25.66 28.64
C PRO A 457 8.15 -26.45 28.35
N TYR A 458 9.21 -25.79 27.89
CA TYR A 458 10.52 -26.36 27.60
C TYR A 458 11.55 -25.78 28.56
N SER A 459 12.48 -26.60 29.03
CA SER A 459 13.62 -26.19 29.85
C SER A 459 14.63 -25.36 29.05
N VAL A 460 15.48 -24.62 29.76
CA VAL A 460 16.60 -23.89 29.16
C VAL A 460 17.52 -24.81 28.35
N ALA A 461 17.77 -26.03 28.83
CA ALA A 461 18.63 -26.99 28.15
C ALA A 461 18.01 -27.46 26.82
N GLU A 462 16.71 -27.77 26.82
CA GLU A 462 15.98 -28.14 25.61
C GLU A 462 15.98 -27.00 24.60
N LEU A 463 15.67 -25.78 25.02
CA LEU A 463 15.68 -24.62 24.11
C LEU A 463 17.08 -24.35 23.53
N ASN A 464 18.15 -24.57 24.30
CA ASN A 464 19.50 -24.45 23.78
C ASN A 464 19.75 -25.44 22.63
N GLU A 465 19.44 -26.73 22.85
CA GLU A 465 19.63 -27.79 21.86
C GLU A 465 18.78 -27.53 20.61
N ILE A 466 17.53 -27.12 20.78
CA ILE A 466 16.62 -26.78 19.69
C ILE A 466 17.17 -25.62 18.85
N THR A 467 17.66 -24.55 19.48
CA THR A 467 18.18 -23.39 18.74
C THR A 467 19.46 -23.74 17.96
N GLU A 468 20.36 -24.54 18.55
CA GLU A 468 21.57 -25.01 17.86
C GLU A 468 21.23 -25.94 16.68
N GLU A 469 20.26 -26.85 16.86
CA GLU A 469 19.73 -27.69 15.79
C GLU A 469 19.13 -26.84 14.67
N LEU A 470 18.34 -25.81 14.99
CA LEU A 470 17.73 -24.91 14.00
C LEU A 470 18.78 -24.19 13.15
N ILE A 471 19.82 -23.64 13.78
CA ILE A 471 20.95 -22.99 13.09
C ILE A 471 21.63 -23.98 12.13
N ARG A 472 21.87 -25.22 12.58
CA ARG A 472 22.50 -26.26 11.76
C ARG A 472 21.64 -26.66 10.56
N ARG A 473 20.33 -26.89 10.77
CA ARG A 473 19.40 -27.30 9.70
C ARG A 473 19.24 -26.24 8.63
N ASN A 474 19.26 -24.96 9.03
CA ASN A 474 19.20 -23.83 8.11
C ASN A 474 20.57 -23.46 7.51
N ASN A 475 21.64 -24.17 7.87
CA ASN A 475 23.02 -23.91 7.45
C ASN A 475 23.47 -22.45 7.67
N LEU A 476 23.14 -21.91 8.84
CA LEU A 476 23.38 -20.50 9.18
C LEU A 476 24.75 -20.31 9.85
N GLN A 477 25.49 -19.29 9.41
CA GLN A 477 26.80 -18.93 9.96
C GLN A 477 26.70 -17.68 10.84
N ASP A 478 26.49 -16.52 10.21
CA ASP A 478 26.16 -15.28 10.90
C ASP A 478 24.65 -15.06 10.83
N ALA A 479 23.98 -15.11 11.97
CA ALA A 479 22.53 -15.13 12.02
C ALA A 479 21.96 -14.31 13.17
N TYR A 480 20.70 -13.93 13.00
CA TYR A 480 19.87 -13.42 14.08
C TYR A 480 18.85 -14.49 14.43
N ILE A 481 18.66 -14.70 15.74
CA ILE A 481 17.74 -15.70 16.26
C ILE A 481 16.70 -15.00 17.14
N ARG A 482 15.45 -15.44 17.00
CA ARG A 482 14.27 -14.89 17.66
C ARG A 482 13.46 -16.02 18.31
N PRO A 483 13.80 -16.44 19.53
CA PRO A 483 12.88 -17.17 20.38
C PRO A 483 11.71 -16.27 20.81
N ILE A 484 10.49 -16.80 20.80
CA ILE A 484 9.29 -16.15 21.30
C ILE A 484 8.40 -17.18 22.01
N ALA A 485 7.83 -16.80 23.15
CA ALA A 485 6.82 -17.57 23.87
C ALA A 485 5.60 -16.71 24.16
N TRP A 486 4.40 -17.25 23.98
CA TRP A 486 3.14 -16.51 24.14
C TRP A 486 1.98 -17.36 24.66
N CYS A 487 0.97 -16.72 25.24
CA CYS A 487 -0.29 -17.37 25.61
C CYS A 487 -1.24 -17.48 24.40
N GLY A 488 -1.83 -18.65 24.21
CA GLY A 488 -2.72 -19.05 23.12
C GLY A 488 -4.15 -18.47 23.18
N GLU A 489 -5.04 -18.99 22.35
CA GLU A 489 -6.39 -18.50 22.09
C GLU A 489 -7.50 -19.12 22.94
N GLU A 490 -7.19 -19.97 23.92
CA GLU A 490 -8.20 -20.76 24.65
C GLU A 490 -9.23 -19.90 25.39
N THR A 491 -8.88 -18.66 25.73
CA THR A 491 -9.81 -17.70 26.33
C THR A 491 -9.56 -16.28 25.80
N MET A 492 -10.65 -15.56 25.56
CA MET A 492 -10.63 -14.12 25.27
C MET A 492 -10.94 -13.31 26.53
N SER A 493 -10.29 -13.67 27.63
CA SER A 493 -10.28 -12.94 28.90
C SER A 493 -8.96 -12.18 29.03
N VAL A 494 -8.95 -11.10 29.81
CA VAL A 494 -7.70 -10.39 30.16
C VAL A 494 -6.73 -11.28 30.95
N ALA A 495 -7.24 -12.29 31.66
CA ALA A 495 -6.43 -13.22 32.43
C ALA A 495 -5.98 -14.41 31.56
N SER A 496 -4.67 -14.63 31.48
CA SER A 496 -4.05 -15.64 30.60
C SER A 496 -3.80 -17.02 31.22
N HIS A 497 -4.16 -17.24 32.48
CA HIS A 497 -3.82 -18.47 33.22
C HIS A 497 -4.43 -19.76 32.65
N ALA A 498 -5.53 -19.64 31.89
CA ALA A 498 -6.19 -20.75 31.21
C ALA A 498 -5.65 -21.00 29.78
N CYS A 499 -4.84 -20.08 29.25
CA CYS A 499 -4.25 -20.22 27.93
C CYS A 499 -3.08 -21.21 27.95
N LYS A 500 -2.95 -21.99 26.88
CA LYS A 500 -1.75 -22.77 26.63
C LYS A 500 -0.60 -21.83 26.29
N VAL A 501 0.61 -22.17 26.72
CA VAL A 501 1.82 -21.43 26.33
C VAL A 501 2.44 -22.10 25.11
N HIS A 502 2.61 -21.33 24.05
CA HIS A 502 3.26 -21.72 22.81
C HIS A 502 4.67 -21.15 22.74
N VAL A 503 5.55 -21.81 21.98
CA VAL A 503 6.93 -21.36 21.77
C VAL A 503 7.33 -21.56 20.32
N ALA A 504 7.98 -20.55 19.75
CA ALA A 504 8.59 -20.62 18.43
C ALA A 504 10.00 -20.02 18.45
N ILE A 505 10.87 -20.54 17.61
CA ILE A 505 12.23 -20.03 17.39
C ILE A 505 12.42 -19.86 15.89
N ALA A 506 12.60 -18.62 15.47
CA ALA A 506 12.97 -18.28 14.11
C ALA A 506 14.46 -17.89 14.04
N ALA A 507 15.12 -18.19 12.93
CA ALA A 507 16.48 -17.75 12.66
C ALA A 507 16.62 -17.38 11.18
N TRP A 508 17.43 -16.36 10.89
CA TRP A 508 17.70 -15.93 9.52
C TRP A 508 19.13 -15.38 9.38
N PRO A 509 19.71 -15.39 8.16
CA PRO A 509 21.00 -14.79 7.90
C PRO A 509 21.01 -13.32 8.34
N TRP A 510 22.01 -12.94 9.11
CA TRP A 510 22.17 -11.57 9.57
C TRP A 510 23.65 -11.24 9.54
N LYS A 511 24.07 -10.66 8.42
CA LYS A 511 25.41 -10.08 8.27
C LYS A 511 25.57 -8.98 9.33
N SER A 512 26.81 -8.64 9.68
CA SER A 512 27.07 -7.59 10.66
C SER A 512 26.24 -6.35 10.32
N TYR A 513 25.57 -5.80 11.32
CA TYR A 513 24.72 -4.61 11.22
C TYR A 513 25.47 -3.43 10.57
N PHE A 514 26.80 -3.47 10.62
CA PHE A 514 27.71 -2.57 9.92
C PHE A 514 28.66 -3.39 9.03
N SER A 515 28.22 -3.70 7.80
CA SER A 515 29.14 -4.21 6.76
C SER A 515 29.85 -3.09 6.00
N ASP A 516 29.45 -1.84 6.24
CA ASP A 516 30.07 -0.63 5.72
C ASP A 516 30.90 0.03 6.82
N GLU A 517 32.22 0.09 6.64
CA GLU A 517 33.16 0.79 7.55
C GLU A 517 32.75 2.25 7.78
N ASN A 518 31.98 2.86 6.85
CA ASN A 518 31.52 4.24 6.96
C ASN A 518 30.55 4.48 8.12
N THR A 519 29.67 3.54 8.47
CA THR A 519 28.65 3.79 9.52
C THR A 519 29.25 3.67 10.93
N LEU A 520 30.18 2.74 11.14
CA LEU A 520 30.98 2.67 12.38
C LEU A 520 31.91 3.89 12.54
N ARG A 521 32.38 4.48 11.43
CA ARG A 521 33.13 5.75 11.45
C ARG A 521 32.26 6.97 11.72
N LYS A 522 31.06 7.04 11.12
CA LYS A 522 30.19 8.24 11.16
C LYS A 522 29.28 8.31 12.39
N GLY A 523 29.02 7.19 13.06
CA GLY A 523 28.14 7.13 14.23
C GLY A 523 26.64 7.30 13.93
N LEU A 524 25.81 6.81 14.84
CA LEU A 524 24.36 6.88 14.76
C LEU A 524 23.85 8.26 15.19
N LYS A 525 22.77 8.68 14.55
CA LYS A 525 22.01 9.89 14.91
C LYS A 525 20.80 9.51 15.74
N LEU A 526 20.65 10.09 16.92
CA LEU A 526 19.50 9.88 17.79
C LEU A 526 18.66 11.16 17.90
N MET A 527 17.37 11.01 18.15
CA MET A 527 16.54 12.11 18.67
C MET A 527 16.10 11.83 20.11
N TRP A 528 15.59 12.84 20.79
CA TRP A 528 14.89 12.62 22.06
C TRP A 528 13.51 12.02 21.79
N ALA A 529 13.16 10.94 22.48
CA ALA A 529 11.83 10.33 22.39
C ALA A 529 10.77 11.19 23.10
N ASP A 530 9.55 11.20 22.56
CA ASP A 530 8.39 11.81 23.25
C ASP A 530 7.92 10.94 24.42
N TRP A 531 8.09 9.62 24.29
CA TRP A 531 7.67 8.63 25.28
C TRP A 531 8.79 8.31 26.26
N ILE A 532 8.42 8.07 27.52
CA ILE A 532 9.34 7.68 28.59
C ILE A 532 9.14 6.21 28.98
N ARG A 533 10.20 5.57 29.50
CA ARG A 533 10.14 4.21 30.05
C ARG A 533 9.28 4.20 31.32
N PRO A 534 8.38 3.21 31.48
CA PRO A 534 7.43 3.17 32.59
C PRO A 534 8.11 2.89 33.93
N SER A 535 7.39 3.15 35.02
CA SER A 535 7.81 2.77 36.37
C SER A 535 7.75 1.25 36.54
N PRO A 536 8.68 0.64 37.31
CA PRO A 536 8.54 -0.76 37.75
C PRO A 536 7.23 -1.05 38.49
N SER A 537 6.58 -0.02 39.06
CA SER A 537 5.28 -0.14 39.72
C SER A 537 4.09 -0.19 38.75
N THR A 538 4.27 0.15 37.48
CA THR A 538 3.21 0.20 36.47
C THR A 538 3.39 -0.80 35.33
N ALA A 539 4.59 -1.37 35.17
CA ALA A 539 4.89 -2.35 34.14
C ALA A 539 6.01 -3.33 34.55
N PRO A 540 6.06 -4.56 33.98
CA PRO A 540 7.10 -5.55 34.27
C PRO A 540 8.41 -5.22 33.54
N VAL A 541 9.01 -4.07 33.84
CA VAL A 541 10.12 -3.45 33.09
C VAL A 541 11.40 -4.28 32.94
N ILE A 542 11.58 -5.29 33.79
CA ILE A 542 12.72 -6.21 33.74
C ILE A 542 12.52 -7.34 32.70
N ALA A 543 11.30 -7.51 32.18
CA ALA A 543 10.96 -8.54 31.21
C ALA A 543 11.23 -8.06 29.77
N LYS A 544 11.72 -8.96 28.91
CA LYS A 544 11.79 -8.71 27.48
C LYS A 544 10.46 -9.10 26.82
N ALA A 545 9.44 -8.26 27.04
CA ALA A 545 8.05 -8.52 26.67
C ALA A 545 7.53 -7.60 25.56
N ALA A 546 6.64 -8.08 24.70
CA ALA A 546 6.10 -7.32 23.57
C ALA A 546 5.41 -6.01 23.99
N GLY A 547 4.66 -6.03 25.09
CA GLY A 547 3.93 -4.86 25.59
C GLY A 547 4.82 -3.66 25.95
N LEU A 548 6.11 -3.88 26.22
CA LEU A 548 7.06 -2.83 26.56
C LEU A 548 7.73 -2.18 25.34
N TYR A 549 7.47 -2.72 24.14
CA TYR A 549 8.06 -2.24 22.89
C TYR A 549 7.14 -1.29 22.11
N MET A 550 5.85 -1.20 22.44
CA MET A 550 4.90 -0.33 21.74
C MET A 550 5.37 1.14 21.71
N ILE A 551 5.73 1.71 22.86
CA ILE A 551 6.27 3.09 22.95
C ILE A 551 7.64 3.24 22.26
N GLY A 552 8.41 2.16 22.21
CA GLY A 552 9.67 2.10 21.48
C GLY A 552 9.44 2.18 19.97
N SER A 553 8.49 1.41 19.45
CA SER A 553 8.10 1.44 18.03
C SER A 553 7.59 2.82 17.60
N LEU A 554 6.73 3.45 18.41
CA LEU A 554 6.25 4.81 18.13
C LEU A 554 7.42 5.81 18.07
N SER A 555 8.36 5.72 19.02
CA SER A 555 9.52 6.60 19.07
C SER A 555 10.51 6.34 17.92
N LYS A 556 10.69 5.08 17.53
CA LYS A 556 11.56 4.66 16.40
C LYS A 556 11.01 5.17 15.07
N ASN A 557 9.71 4.98 14.82
CA ASN A 557 9.05 5.44 13.60
C ASN A 557 9.20 6.97 13.45
N LYS A 558 8.99 7.73 14.54
CA LYS A 558 9.17 9.18 14.54
C LYS A 558 10.62 9.57 14.26
N ALA A 559 11.59 8.87 14.85
CA ALA A 559 13.01 9.10 14.59
C ALA A 559 13.36 8.90 13.11
N GLU A 560 12.94 7.79 12.52
CA GLU A 560 13.21 7.47 11.12
C GLU A 560 12.56 8.50 10.17
N GLN A 561 11.32 8.91 10.44
CA GLN A 561 10.62 9.97 9.70
C GLN A 561 11.35 11.32 9.77
N ALA A 562 12.00 11.60 10.90
CA ALA A 562 12.79 12.82 11.11
C ALA A 562 14.25 12.70 10.65
N GLY A 563 14.64 11.60 10.00
CA GLY A 563 16.01 11.38 9.49
C GLY A 563 17.03 10.94 10.56
N PHE A 564 16.57 10.53 11.73
CA PHE A 564 17.39 9.93 12.79
C PHE A 564 17.36 8.40 12.71
N HIS A 565 18.37 7.76 13.30
CA HIS A 565 18.49 6.31 13.31
C HIS A 565 17.74 5.68 14.48
N ASP A 566 17.63 6.33 15.64
CA ASP A 566 16.91 5.81 16.81
C ASP A 566 16.49 6.97 17.73
N ALA A 567 15.80 6.67 18.83
CA ALA A 567 15.38 7.66 19.82
C ALA A 567 15.90 7.29 21.22
N LEU A 568 16.50 8.26 21.91
CA LEU A 568 16.92 8.16 23.31
C LEU A 568 15.74 8.48 24.22
N MET A 569 15.40 7.55 25.13
CA MET A 569 14.25 7.64 26.02
C MET A 569 14.68 8.00 27.44
N LEU A 570 13.83 8.77 28.12
CA LEU A 570 13.95 9.01 29.55
C LEU A 570 13.21 7.92 30.33
N ASP A 571 13.48 7.79 31.62
CA ASP A 571 12.67 7.03 32.56
C ASP A 571 11.53 7.86 33.15
N TYR A 572 10.68 7.21 33.92
CA TYR A 572 9.55 7.80 34.63
C TYR A 572 9.93 8.90 35.65
N ARG A 573 11.22 9.06 35.97
CA ARG A 573 11.76 10.07 36.90
C ARG A 573 12.42 11.24 36.15
N GLY A 574 12.55 11.14 34.81
CA GLY A 574 13.21 12.13 33.97
C GLY A 574 14.72 11.92 33.77
N PHE A 575 15.29 10.78 34.20
CA PHE A 575 16.67 10.41 33.91
C PHE A 575 16.79 9.71 32.55
N VAL A 576 17.97 9.67 31.97
CA VAL A 576 18.23 8.89 30.76
C VAL A 576 18.08 7.40 31.07
N ALA A 577 17.31 6.67 30.25
CA ALA A 577 17.08 5.24 30.40
C ALA A 577 17.83 4.42 29.36
N GLU A 578 17.29 4.35 28.14
CA GLU A 578 17.83 3.57 27.02
C GLU A 578 17.25 4.08 25.69
N CYS A 579 17.73 3.57 24.56
CA CYS A 579 17.09 3.79 23.27
C CYS A 579 15.88 2.87 23.07
N THR A 580 15.25 2.91 21.90
CA THR A 580 14.02 2.12 21.63
C THR A 580 14.22 0.60 21.79
N GLY A 581 15.43 0.11 21.49
CA GLY A 581 15.79 -1.31 21.66
C GLY A 581 17.25 -1.58 22.07
N ALA A 582 17.99 -0.57 22.52
CA ALA A 582 19.42 -0.66 22.85
C ALA A 582 19.76 0.13 24.12
N ASN A 583 20.68 -0.36 24.95
CA ASN A 583 21.12 0.32 26.17
C ASN A 583 22.13 1.44 25.87
N PHE A 584 22.13 2.49 26.67
CA PHE A 584 22.90 3.72 26.45
C PHE A 584 24.18 3.79 27.30
N PHE A 585 25.25 4.34 26.73
CA PHE A 585 26.52 4.63 27.38
C PHE A 585 27.03 6.02 26.96
N MET A 586 27.68 6.70 27.90
CA MET A 586 28.41 7.94 27.65
C MET A 586 29.79 7.89 28.29
N VAL A 587 30.79 8.48 27.63
CA VAL A 587 32.14 8.67 28.17
C VAL A 587 32.28 10.12 28.59
N LYS A 588 32.82 10.38 29.77
CA LYS A 588 33.15 11.72 30.24
C LYS A 588 34.42 11.70 31.06
N ASN A 589 35.41 12.52 30.70
CA ASN A 589 36.72 12.59 31.34
C ASN A 589 37.38 11.20 31.48
N GLY A 590 37.31 10.39 30.42
CA GLY A 590 37.87 9.02 30.41
C GLY A 590 37.08 7.97 31.21
N VAL A 591 35.94 8.33 31.82
CA VAL A 591 35.10 7.42 32.60
C VAL A 591 33.85 7.06 31.80
N ILE A 592 33.55 5.77 31.70
CA ILE A 592 32.31 5.27 31.10
C ILE A 592 31.18 5.38 32.13
N HIS A 593 30.07 6.00 31.74
CA HIS A 593 28.84 6.06 32.50
C HIS A 593 27.71 5.38 31.74
N THR A 594 26.88 4.62 32.45
CA THR A 594 25.65 4.04 31.90
C THR A 594 24.53 4.12 32.93
N PRO A 595 23.26 4.29 32.51
CA PRO A 595 22.13 4.29 33.42
C PRO A 595 22.02 3.00 34.24
N ILE A 596 21.58 3.10 35.49
CA ILE A 596 21.21 1.95 36.32
C ILE A 596 20.01 1.26 35.65
N ALA A 597 20.09 -0.04 35.40
CA ALA A 597 19.03 -0.82 34.78
C ALA A 597 17.93 -1.22 35.79
N ASP A 598 17.29 -0.22 36.41
CA ASP A 598 16.22 -0.39 37.41
C ASP A 598 14.81 -0.20 36.84
N CYS A 599 14.68 0.38 35.64
CA CYS A 599 13.41 0.67 34.96
C CYS A 599 13.38 0.25 33.48
N PHE A 600 14.36 -0.52 33.05
CA PHE A 600 14.47 -1.06 31.70
C PHE A 600 15.26 -2.37 31.71
N LEU A 601 15.31 -3.05 30.56
CA LEU A 601 15.95 -4.36 30.45
C LEU A 601 17.48 -4.25 30.58
N ASN A 602 18.05 -4.94 31.58
CA ASN A 602 19.51 -5.08 31.70
C ASN A 602 20.06 -6.03 30.62
N GLY A 603 20.42 -5.49 29.46
CA GLY A 603 20.84 -6.25 28.28
C GLY A 603 22.04 -7.17 28.54
N ILE A 604 22.06 -8.35 27.92
CA ILE A 604 23.22 -9.27 27.97
C ILE A 604 24.44 -8.62 27.29
N THR A 605 24.25 -7.88 26.20
CA THR A 605 25.31 -7.11 25.55
C THR A 605 25.82 -5.99 26.45
N ARG A 606 24.92 -5.23 27.12
CA ARG A 606 25.29 -4.23 28.15
C ARG A 606 26.16 -4.83 29.26
N GLN A 607 25.74 -5.95 29.83
CA GLN A 607 26.52 -6.65 30.86
C GLN A 607 27.89 -7.10 30.34
N THR A 608 27.96 -7.50 29.07
CA THR A 608 29.21 -7.87 28.40
C THR A 608 30.12 -6.67 28.20
N VAL A 609 29.59 -5.51 27.80
CA VAL A 609 30.34 -4.25 27.72
C VAL A 609 30.90 -3.85 29.08
N ILE A 610 30.10 -3.94 30.14
CA ILE A 610 30.56 -3.62 31.51
C ILE A 610 31.69 -4.57 31.93
N ALA A 611 31.58 -5.86 31.62
CA ALA A 611 32.63 -6.84 31.90
C ALA A 611 33.91 -6.55 31.10
N LEU A 612 33.80 -6.20 29.81
CA LEU A 612 34.92 -5.82 28.96
C LEU A 612 35.62 -4.56 29.47
N ALA A 613 34.87 -3.51 29.82
CA ALA A 613 35.43 -2.29 30.40
C ALA A 613 36.25 -2.59 31.66
N LYS A 614 35.71 -3.41 32.58
CA LYS A 614 36.41 -3.83 33.80
C LYS A 614 37.67 -4.68 33.50
N ALA A 615 37.57 -5.61 32.55
CA ALA A 615 38.68 -6.47 32.16
C ALA A 615 39.87 -5.69 31.55
N HIS A 616 39.59 -4.56 30.91
CA HIS A 616 40.58 -3.66 30.33
C HIS A 616 40.87 -2.43 31.18
N HIS A 617 40.54 -2.47 32.47
CA HIS A 617 40.82 -1.41 33.44
C HIS A 617 40.23 -0.03 33.08
N LEU A 618 39.16 0.01 32.27
CA LEU A 618 38.43 1.25 32.01
C LEU A 618 37.48 1.57 33.17
N PRO A 619 37.57 2.76 33.78
CA PRO A 619 36.63 3.18 34.82
C PRO A 619 35.20 3.18 34.28
N ILE A 620 34.30 2.48 34.96
CA ILE A 620 32.89 2.40 34.58
C ILE A 620 31.97 2.57 35.79
N ILE A 621 30.97 3.43 35.66
CA ILE A 621 30.03 3.79 36.72
C ILE A 621 28.59 3.61 36.22
N GLU A 622 27.84 2.75 36.91
CA GLU A 622 26.39 2.67 36.77
C GLU A 622 25.74 3.72 37.68
N ARG A 623 25.02 4.70 37.13
CA ARG A 623 24.38 5.77 37.90
C ARG A 623 23.15 6.33 37.19
N HIS A 624 22.30 7.09 37.87
CA HIS A 624 21.32 7.93 37.20
C HIS A 624 22.02 9.09 36.48
N ILE A 625 21.57 9.40 35.27
CA ILE A 625 22.17 10.41 34.39
C ILE A 625 21.07 11.41 34.02
N TYR A 626 21.29 12.69 34.30
CA TYR A 626 20.34 13.72 33.87
C TYR A 626 20.49 14.02 32.37
N PRO A 627 19.42 14.39 31.67
CA PRO A 627 19.47 14.68 30.23
C PRO A 627 20.49 15.78 29.86
N ASN A 628 20.63 16.79 30.71
CA ASN A 628 21.60 17.87 30.51
C ASN A 628 23.06 17.41 30.64
N GLU A 629 23.35 16.34 31.37
CA GLU A 629 24.70 15.79 31.48
C GLU A 629 25.18 15.14 30.18
N VAL A 630 24.25 14.56 29.41
CA VAL A 630 24.55 13.95 28.10
C VAL A 630 25.18 14.97 27.16
N MET A 631 24.75 16.22 27.24
CA MET A 631 25.25 17.34 26.43
C MET A 631 26.73 17.67 26.73
N SER A 632 27.29 17.14 27.82
CA SER A 632 28.69 17.33 28.22
C SER A 632 29.54 16.06 28.10
N ALA A 633 29.04 15.04 27.41
CA ALA A 633 29.77 13.80 27.16
C ALA A 633 30.84 13.99 26.08
N ASP A 634 31.96 13.29 26.24
CA ASP A 634 33.04 13.24 25.26
C ASP A 634 32.71 12.29 24.11
N GLU A 635 32.15 11.12 24.42
CA GLU A 635 31.80 10.09 23.45
C GLU A 635 30.49 9.42 23.86
N LEU A 636 29.71 8.95 22.89
CA LEU A 636 28.46 8.25 23.14
C LEU A 636 28.42 6.96 22.35
N PHE A 637 27.83 5.91 22.92
CA PHE A 637 27.53 4.68 22.19
C PHE A 637 26.32 3.94 22.77
N ILE A 638 25.73 3.08 21.95
CA ILE A 638 24.61 2.23 22.34
C ILE A 638 24.95 0.77 22.11
N THR A 639 24.25 -0.13 22.81
CA THR A 639 24.47 -1.57 22.67
C THR A 639 23.21 -2.41 22.73
N GLY A 640 23.18 -3.48 21.95
CA GLY A 640 22.09 -4.45 21.92
C GLY A 640 22.45 -5.66 21.05
N SER A 641 21.65 -6.72 21.07
CA SER A 641 21.97 -7.92 20.29
C SER A 641 22.01 -7.66 18.78
N ALA A 642 21.08 -6.85 18.26
CA ALA A 642 21.00 -6.56 16.82
C ALA A 642 22.04 -5.53 16.36
N VAL A 643 22.22 -4.47 17.15
CA VAL A 643 23.10 -3.32 16.85
C VAL A 643 24.55 -3.55 17.30
N GLU A 644 24.81 -4.62 18.05
CA GLU A 644 26.09 -4.93 18.68
C GLU A 644 26.55 -3.77 19.59
N ILE A 645 27.61 -3.06 19.21
CA ILE A 645 28.04 -1.81 19.83
C ILE A 645 28.14 -0.78 18.70
N ALA A 646 27.42 0.33 18.85
CA ALA A 646 27.37 1.36 17.83
C ALA A 646 27.68 2.73 18.43
N PRO A 647 28.62 3.48 17.84
CA PRO A 647 28.90 4.83 18.26
C PRO A 647 27.71 5.74 17.93
N VAL A 648 27.53 6.81 18.69
CA VAL A 648 26.52 7.83 18.49
C VAL A 648 27.22 9.16 18.21
N SER A 649 26.94 9.74 17.06
CA SER A 649 27.55 11.00 16.61
C SER A 649 26.63 12.20 16.76
N GLN A 650 25.34 11.99 17.01
CA GLN A 650 24.39 13.09 17.12
C GLN A 650 23.22 12.74 18.06
N ILE A 651 22.81 13.70 18.90
CA ILE A 651 21.51 13.68 19.60
C ILE A 651 20.78 15.00 19.35
N GLY A 652 19.64 14.96 18.67
CA GLY A 652 18.91 16.17 18.28
C GLY A 652 19.79 17.07 17.40
N GLN A 653 20.07 18.28 17.87
CA GLN A 653 20.96 19.23 17.17
C GLN A 653 22.42 19.13 17.61
N GLN A 654 22.74 18.36 18.64
CA GLN A 654 24.09 18.28 19.19
C GLN A 654 24.88 17.13 18.57
N GLU A 655 26.14 17.41 18.23
CA GLU A 655 27.10 16.44 17.69
C GLU A 655 28.09 15.95 18.77
N PHE A 656 28.58 14.73 18.58
CA PHE A 656 29.51 14.05 19.46
C PHE A 656 30.61 13.37 18.64
N LYS A 657 31.82 13.30 19.19
CA LYS A 657 32.92 12.57 18.56
C LYS A 657 32.78 11.08 18.81
N VAL A 658 33.17 10.29 17.80
CA VAL A 658 33.45 8.87 17.98
C VAL A 658 34.89 8.76 18.46
N GLY A 659 35.10 8.60 19.76
CA GLY A 659 36.43 8.61 20.34
C GLY A 659 37.02 7.23 20.63
N ALA A 660 38.19 7.25 21.26
CA ALA A 660 39.06 6.10 21.45
C ALA A 660 38.45 5.01 22.32
N ILE A 661 37.76 5.39 23.40
CA ILE A 661 37.18 4.44 24.34
C ILE A 661 36.05 3.65 23.66
N THR A 662 35.22 4.35 22.87
CA THR A 662 34.16 3.73 22.09
C THR A 662 34.72 2.75 21.06
N GLN A 663 35.74 3.15 20.30
CA GLN A 663 36.39 2.28 19.30
C GLN A 663 37.03 1.04 19.95
N MET A 664 37.74 1.23 21.07
CA MET A 664 38.34 0.14 21.82
C MET A 664 37.30 -0.89 22.26
N ILE A 665 36.16 -0.44 22.80
CA ILE A 665 35.08 -1.32 23.24
C ILE A 665 34.43 -2.06 22.07
N ILE A 666 34.24 -1.40 20.92
CA ILE A 666 33.74 -2.03 19.68
C ILE A 666 34.69 -3.17 19.24
N GLN A 667 36.00 -2.89 19.20
CA GLN A 667 37.01 -3.87 18.78
C GLN A 667 37.12 -5.04 19.76
N ALA A 668 37.15 -4.77 21.07
CA ALA A 668 37.18 -5.79 22.11
C ALA A 668 35.97 -6.72 22.03
N TYR A 669 34.76 -6.16 21.83
CA TYR A 669 33.55 -6.94 21.64
C TYR A 669 33.60 -7.77 20.35
N SER A 670 34.04 -7.18 19.24
CA SER A 670 34.19 -7.87 17.95
C SER A 670 35.13 -9.08 18.03
N CYS A 671 36.25 -8.94 18.73
CA CYS A 671 37.19 -10.03 19.00
C CYS A 671 36.54 -11.12 19.86
N LEU A 672 35.88 -10.72 20.96
CA LEU A 672 35.21 -11.65 21.87
C LEU A 672 34.18 -12.53 21.16
N VAL A 673 33.26 -11.94 20.40
CA VAL A 673 32.16 -12.69 19.77
C VAL A 673 32.63 -13.57 18.61
N ARG A 674 33.79 -13.28 18.02
CA ARG A 674 34.41 -14.07 16.94
C ARG A 674 35.51 -15.02 17.42
N GLY A 675 35.78 -15.08 18.73
CA GLY A 675 36.81 -15.94 19.30
C GLY A 675 38.23 -15.57 18.90
N LYS A 676 38.51 -14.29 18.65
CA LYS A 676 39.85 -13.77 18.34
C LYS A 676 40.48 -13.15 19.59
N PRO A 677 41.82 -13.21 19.75
CA PRO A 677 42.49 -12.45 20.79
C PRO A 677 42.31 -10.94 20.55
N PHE A 678 42.28 -10.15 21.63
CA PHE A 678 42.27 -8.70 21.58
C PHE A 678 43.54 -8.19 22.27
N ASP A 679 44.35 -7.41 21.55
CA ASP A 679 45.51 -6.72 22.08
C ASP A 679 45.23 -5.20 22.10
N LEU A 680 45.56 -4.55 23.21
CA LEU A 680 45.46 -3.09 23.35
C LEU A 680 46.41 -2.36 22.38
N ALA A 681 47.48 -3.02 21.94
CA ALA A 681 48.41 -2.47 20.95
C ALA A 681 47.81 -2.35 19.53
N ASP A 682 46.71 -3.05 19.24
CA ASP A 682 46.01 -3.00 17.94
C ASP A 682 44.99 -1.85 17.85
N VAL A 683 44.86 -1.05 18.91
CA VAL A 683 44.05 0.17 18.95
C VAL A 683 44.97 1.34 18.62
N ASP A 684 44.58 2.17 17.66
CA ASP A 684 45.36 3.32 17.17
C ASP A 684 45.96 4.13 18.34
N GLN A 685 47.30 4.18 18.46
CA GLN A 685 47.96 4.74 19.64
C GLN A 685 47.76 6.26 19.76
N ASP A 686 47.48 6.95 18.66
CA ASP A 686 47.12 8.37 18.64
C ASP A 686 45.78 8.64 19.36
N CYS A 687 44.91 7.62 19.47
CA CYS A 687 43.64 7.70 20.18
C CYS A 687 43.78 7.54 21.71
N LEU A 688 44.78 6.80 22.20
CA LEU A 688 44.97 6.56 23.64
C LEU A 688 45.70 7.71 24.37
N GLN A 689 46.52 8.50 23.67
CA GLN A 689 47.23 9.65 24.25
C GLN A 689 46.34 10.86 24.58
N ALA A 690 45.09 10.90 24.12
CA ALA A 690 44.14 11.95 24.46
C ALA A 690 43.45 11.77 25.82
N ALA A 691 43.78 10.70 26.57
CA ALA A 691 43.18 10.35 27.86
C ALA A 691 44.16 10.34 29.05
N SER A 692 45.40 10.83 28.87
CA SER A 692 46.40 11.01 29.94
C SER A 692 46.46 12.43 30.49
#